data_AF-A6TNG2-F1
#
_entry.id   AF-A6TNG2-F1
#
_cell.length_a   1.000
_cell.length_b   1.000
_cell.length_c   1.000
_cell.angle_alpha   90.00
_cell.angle_beta   90.00
_cell.angle_gamma   90.00
#
_symmetry.space_group_name_H-M   'P 1'
#
loop_
_entity.id
_entity.type
_entity.pdbx_description
1 polymer ?
#
loop_
_entity_poly.entity_id
_entity_poly.type
_entity_poly.pdbx_seq_one_letter_code
_entity_poly.pdbx_strand_id
1 'polypeptide(L)'
;MTDDKNKKRQIANTKKSDTLSQHFSFGIVFVFIATILLGLVIDLGEAVLTQGDDWRLMFAVRGGLATLLILPFLLFVERHFKYRNWKDNSFSEIEWRFLIQGAMAWFIPASVMIIISRVLGWSIFLADIPVIQLVTHTVIFVPLVIGAYILPEELIFRGYIQKSLSESLPVWPSILLQAGLFTLWGQIVNGYFNGVGALFIYGVFLGLLRNMTGNVWAGIGLRLAISTAFSLLGYMGYEMIGSMAGFLNTGIEILPLFATYFVISRLSRQKSNQLLNGELLKQVSSHHGTKKINNDKGLTQKGISYDVGTSYVPGQSSRPTWYPEVMRREIQVIRDELNCNSIIIFGNDLKRLVECAEEALKSGLYVWLQPRLMNSQQTEMISNLNEVSKAAEKLRQKYQNIGLNVGCEFSFFTAGSIPGRDFSQRAKILGFLAPLLPLFNWRLNKLLRKAVAVARPHFNGPISYGAGTWEDVDWSQFDMIGLNYYLDSTNHANYITGLRRFNKYDKPIVITEFGCCAYEGAAFKGGSGADIQDWKDINHRKLDAIYTRNEQVQADYIGSLINLYEEEGLYGAFVCMFIEGDAPYSEEPLYDLDMASFGIVKPYPLESGKSADEGHWQRKQAFYEIAQRYGSTDQ
;
A
#
# COMPACT_ATOMS: atom_id res chain seq x y z
N MET A 1 -39.67 -21.87 2.20
CA MET A 1 -39.88 -20.55 2.86
C MET A 1 -38.56 -19.83 3.21
N THR A 2 -37.45 -20.55 3.40
CA THR A 2 -36.09 -20.02 3.62
C THR A 2 -35.43 -19.47 2.36
N ASP A 3 -35.70 -20.08 1.21
CA ASP A 3 -35.11 -19.71 -0.08
C ASP A 3 -35.59 -18.34 -0.60
N ASP A 4 -36.88 -18.05 -0.42
CA ASP A 4 -37.50 -16.76 -0.80
C ASP A 4 -37.06 -15.60 0.12
N LYS A 5 -36.69 -15.90 1.38
CA LYS A 5 -36.10 -14.91 2.31
C LYS A 5 -34.66 -14.57 1.94
N ASN A 6 -33.85 -15.55 1.56
CA ASN A 6 -32.49 -15.32 1.09
C ASN A 6 -32.48 -14.55 -0.23
N LYS A 7 -33.35 -14.90 -1.17
CA LYS A 7 -33.49 -14.18 -2.44
C LYS A 7 -33.96 -12.73 -2.25
N LYS A 8 -34.92 -12.49 -1.34
CA LYS A 8 -35.35 -11.12 -0.98
C LYS A 8 -34.25 -10.32 -0.27
N ARG A 9 -33.44 -10.95 0.60
CA ARG A 9 -32.25 -10.32 1.21
C ARG A 9 -31.18 -9.99 0.17
N GLN A 10 -30.94 -10.88 -0.80
CA GLN A 10 -29.96 -10.69 -1.87
C GLN A 10 -30.39 -9.56 -2.81
N ILE A 11 -31.68 -9.47 -3.15
CA ILE A 11 -32.26 -8.36 -3.94
C ILE A 11 -32.23 -7.04 -3.15
N ALA A 12 -32.48 -7.08 -1.84
CA ALA A 12 -32.40 -5.89 -0.99
C ALA A 12 -30.95 -5.40 -0.80
N ASN A 13 -29.98 -6.31 -0.68
CA ASN A 13 -28.56 -5.99 -0.56
C ASN A 13 -27.95 -5.50 -1.87
N THR A 14 -28.33 -6.10 -3.01
CA THR A 14 -27.95 -5.59 -4.34
C THR A 14 -28.55 -4.21 -4.59
N LYS A 15 -29.86 -4.00 -4.34
CA LYS A 15 -30.46 -2.65 -4.40
C LYS A 15 -29.77 -1.66 -3.47
N LYS A 16 -29.39 -2.06 -2.26
CA LYS A 16 -28.72 -1.19 -1.28
C LYS A 16 -27.29 -0.85 -1.72
N SER A 17 -26.54 -1.83 -2.23
CA SER A 17 -25.23 -1.67 -2.86
C SER A 17 -25.30 -0.72 -4.06
N ASP A 18 -26.26 -0.95 -4.96
CA ASP A 18 -26.46 -0.14 -6.16
C ASP A 18 -26.87 1.29 -5.80
N THR A 19 -27.74 1.48 -4.81
CA THR A 19 -28.07 2.84 -4.32
C THR A 19 -26.87 3.52 -3.66
N LEU A 20 -26.03 2.82 -2.90
CA LEU A 20 -24.83 3.42 -2.30
C LEU A 20 -23.81 3.82 -3.38
N SER A 21 -23.60 2.94 -4.37
CA SER A 21 -22.72 3.20 -5.51
C SER A 21 -23.23 4.35 -6.38
N GLN A 22 -24.54 4.41 -6.65
CA GLN A 22 -25.15 5.51 -7.39
C GLN A 22 -25.08 6.85 -6.64
N HIS A 23 -25.38 6.88 -5.34
CA HIS A 23 -25.28 8.10 -4.53
C HIS A 23 -23.84 8.60 -4.44
N PHE A 24 -22.87 7.69 -4.38
CA PHE A 24 -21.45 8.00 -4.35
C PHE A 24 -20.94 8.59 -5.67
N SER A 25 -21.23 7.95 -6.81
CA SER A 25 -20.88 8.48 -8.13
C SER A 25 -21.59 9.80 -8.43
N PHE A 26 -22.84 9.96 -8.00
CA PHE A 26 -23.58 11.21 -8.13
C PHE A 26 -22.95 12.35 -7.32
N GLY A 27 -22.51 12.09 -6.08
CA GLY A 27 -21.86 13.10 -5.23
C GLY A 27 -20.58 13.66 -5.84
N ILE A 28 -19.73 12.81 -6.43
CA ILE A 28 -18.49 13.25 -7.10
C ILE A 28 -18.82 14.09 -8.34
N VAL A 29 -19.76 13.65 -9.17
CA VAL A 29 -20.17 14.38 -10.38
C VAL A 29 -20.79 15.72 -10.01
N PHE A 30 -21.67 15.77 -9.01
CA PHE A 30 -22.27 17.00 -8.51
C PHE A 30 -21.21 17.98 -8.02
N VAL A 31 -20.28 17.52 -7.19
CA VAL A 31 -19.20 18.36 -6.67
C VAL A 31 -18.31 18.88 -7.79
N PHE A 32 -18.00 18.05 -8.77
CA PHE A 32 -17.19 18.45 -9.91
C PHE A 32 -17.87 19.53 -10.77
N ILE A 33 -19.15 19.34 -11.11
CA ILE A 33 -19.93 20.33 -11.89
C ILE A 33 -20.05 21.65 -11.11
N ALA A 34 -20.38 21.58 -9.82
CA ALA A 34 -20.44 22.77 -8.98
C ALA A 34 -19.09 23.49 -8.89
N THR A 35 -17.97 22.74 -8.84
CA THR A 35 -16.62 23.31 -8.82
C THR A 35 -16.27 24.06 -10.11
N ILE A 36 -16.73 23.57 -11.28
CA ILE A 36 -16.60 24.29 -12.55
C ILE A 36 -17.39 25.60 -12.49
N LEU A 37 -18.67 25.54 -12.09
CA LEU A 37 -19.53 26.73 -12.01
C LEU A 37 -18.98 27.77 -11.04
N LEU A 38 -18.55 27.34 -9.85
CA LEU A 38 -17.91 28.22 -8.87
C LEU A 38 -16.62 28.83 -9.41
N GLY A 39 -15.78 28.04 -10.10
CA GLY A 39 -14.58 28.53 -10.76
C GLY A 39 -14.87 29.64 -11.77
N LEU A 40 -15.87 29.43 -12.64
CA LEU A 40 -16.29 30.44 -13.64
C LEU A 40 -16.86 31.71 -12.98
N VAL A 41 -17.63 31.57 -11.90
CA VAL A 41 -18.17 32.72 -11.16
C VAL A 41 -17.06 33.52 -10.47
N ILE A 42 -16.07 32.83 -9.89
CA ILE A 42 -14.90 33.46 -9.26
C ILE A 42 -14.09 34.21 -10.32
N ASP A 43 -13.85 33.60 -11.48
CA ASP A 43 -13.08 34.19 -12.58
C ASP A 43 -13.79 35.42 -13.17
N LEU A 44 -15.11 35.33 -13.38
CA LEU A 44 -15.92 36.47 -13.81
C LEU A 44 -15.94 37.59 -12.74
N GLY A 45 -16.08 37.22 -11.46
CA GLY A 45 -16.11 38.16 -10.35
C GLY A 45 -14.79 38.93 -10.21
N GLU A 46 -13.66 38.23 -10.35
CA GLU A 46 -12.34 38.83 -10.43
C GLU A 46 -12.28 39.84 -11.59
N ALA A 47 -12.57 39.39 -12.83
CA ALA A 47 -12.51 40.25 -14.02
C ALA A 47 -13.40 41.50 -13.94
N VAL A 48 -14.55 41.42 -13.25
CA VAL A 48 -15.45 42.57 -13.07
C VAL A 48 -14.97 43.53 -11.98
N LEU A 49 -14.44 42.99 -10.87
CA LEU A 49 -14.08 43.77 -9.68
C LEU A 49 -12.66 44.35 -9.74
N THR A 50 -11.78 43.79 -10.58
CA THR A 50 -10.43 44.30 -10.76
C THR A 50 -10.27 44.93 -12.14
N GLN A 51 -10.18 46.26 -12.18
CA GLN A 51 -9.82 46.99 -13.39
C GLN A 51 -8.36 47.47 -13.27
N GLY A 52 -7.46 46.87 -14.05
CA GLY A 52 -6.02 47.17 -14.08
C GLY A 52 -5.12 45.98 -13.71
N ASP A 53 -3.81 46.13 -13.89
CA ASP A 53 -2.81 45.05 -13.76
C ASP A 53 -2.29 44.85 -12.32
N ASP A 54 -3.02 45.28 -11.29
CA ASP A 54 -2.62 45.07 -9.89
C ASP A 54 -2.91 43.63 -9.45
N TRP A 55 -1.89 42.79 -9.55
CA TRP A 55 -1.94 41.39 -9.12
C TRP A 55 -2.37 41.23 -7.65
N ARG A 56 -2.08 42.21 -6.77
CA ARG A 56 -2.43 42.09 -5.34
C ARG A 56 -3.93 42.15 -5.17
N LEU A 57 -4.56 43.12 -5.83
CA LEU A 57 -6.01 43.29 -5.83
C LEU A 57 -6.68 42.08 -6.47
N MET A 58 -6.15 41.61 -7.61
CA MET A 58 -6.65 40.43 -8.33
C MET A 58 -6.70 39.18 -7.44
N PHE A 59 -5.58 38.83 -6.80
CA PHE A 59 -5.55 37.67 -5.91
C PHE A 59 -6.38 37.88 -4.63
N ALA A 60 -6.45 39.10 -4.08
CA ALA A 60 -7.26 39.39 -2.90
C ALA A 60 -8.76 39.22 -3.16
N VAL A 61 -9.24 39.75 -4.30
CA VAL A 61 -10.62 39.59 -4.74
C VAL A 61 -10.93 38.11 -4.98
N ARG A 62 -10.06 37.40 -5.73
CA ARG A 62 -10.25 35.97 -6.00
C ARG A 62 -10.27 35.14 -4.72
N GLY A 63 -9.35 35.37 -3.79
CA GLY A 63 -9.30 34.71 -2.49
C GLY A 63 -10.52 34.99 -1.62
N GLY A 64 -11.03 36.23 -1.63
CA GLY A 64 -12.28 36.58 -0.97
C GLY A 64 -13.47 35.81 -1.56
N LEU A 65 -13.62 35.81 -2.88
CA LEU A 65 -14.69 35.08 -3.58
C LEU A 65 -14.59 33.57 -3.34
N ALA A 66 -13.39 32.99 -3.44
CA ALA A 66 -13.14 31.58 -3.17
C ALA A 66 -13.54 31.20 -1.73
N THR A 67 -13.16 32.02 -0.74
CA THR A 67 -13.52 31.80 0.67
C THR A 67 -15.04 31.85 0.88
N LEU A 68 -15.71 32.83 0.28
CA LEU A 68 -17.16 33.04 0.43
C LEU A 68 -18.01 32.00 -0.31
N LEU A 69 -17.49 31.40 -1.38
CA LEU A 69 -18.25 30.49 -2.23
C LEU A 69 -17.89 29.02 -1.98
N ILE A 70 -16.60 28.70 -1.87
CA ILE A 70 -16.14 27.31 -1.80
C ILE A 70 -16.28 26.75 -0.39
N LEU A 71 -15.97 27.51 0.67
CA LEU A 71 -16.09 26.99 2.04
C LEU A 71 -17.55 26.66 2.42
N PRO A 72 -18.55 27.54 2.18
CA PRO A 72 -19.94 27.20 2.44
C PRO A 72 -20.43 26.05 1.57
N PHE A 73 -19.95 25.96 0.32
CA PHE A 73 -20.27 24.85 -0.57
C PHE A 73 -19.74 23.51 -0.03
N LEU A 74 -18.49 23.45 0.43
CA LEU A 74 -17.93 22.23 1.02
C LEU A 74 -18.68 21.82 2.29
N LEU A 75 -19.05 22.78 3.15
CA LEU A 75 -19.89 22.52 4.33
C LEU A 75 -21.30 22.02 3.96
N PHE A 76 -21.87 22.53 2.86
CA PHE A 76 -23.15 22.06 2.33
C PHE A 76 -23.05 20.60 1.84
N VAL A 77 -22.01 20.29 1.08
CA VAL A 77 -21.71 18.94 0.58
C VAL A 77 -21.55 17.96 1.74
N GLU A 78 -20.78 18.33 2.77
CA GLU A 78 -20.60 17.52 3.98
C GLU A 78 -21.95 17.12 4.60
N ARG A 79 -22.82 18.11 4.82
CA ARG A 79 -24.13 17.92 5.47
C ARG A 79 -25.07 17.05 4.65
N HIS A 80 -25.10 17.23 3.32
CA HIS A 80 -26.10 16.59 2.45
C HIS A 80 -25.70 15.21 1.97
N PHE A 81 -24.41 14.97 1.71
CA PHE A 81 -23.94 13.67 1.23
C PHE A 81 -23.60 12.69 2.36
N LYS A 82 -23.97 13.02 3.62
CA LYS A 82 -23.70 12.23 4.83
C LYS A 82 -22.25 11.75 4.89
N TYR A 83 -21.33 12.65 4.58
CA TYR A 83 -19.91 12.36 4.67
C TYR A 83 -19.54 12.21 6.15
N ARG A 84 -19.51 10.96 6.63
CA ARG A 84 -19.21 10.67 8.03
C ARG A 84 -17.76 11.10 8.29
N ASN A 85 -17.61 12.07 9.17
CA ASN A 85 -16.37 12.57 9.76
C ASN A 85 -15.54 13.51 8.86
N TRP A 86 -16.05 14.72 8.62
CA TRP A 86 -15.17 15.83 8.21
C TRP A 86 -14.22 16.28 9.34
N LYS A 87 -14.60 16.02 10.60
CA LYS A 87 -13.86 16.39 11.82
C LYS A 87 -12.67 15.49 12.18
N ASP A 88 -12.68 14.22 11.79
CA ASP A 88 -11.50 13.33 11.92
C ASP A 88 -10.49 13.56 10.78
N ASN A 89 -10.75 14.55 9.92
CA ASN A 89 -9.85 14.87 8.84
C ASN A 89 -8.71 15.75 9.33
N SER A 90 -7.55 15.52 8.73
CA SER A 90 -6.36 16.37 8.70
C SER A 90 -6.58 17.76 8.06
N PHE A 91 -7.77 18.36 8.20
CA PHE A 91 -8.12 19.72 7.77
C PHE A 91 -8.29 20.70 8.93
N SER A 92 -8.66 20.22 10.13
CA SER A 92 -9.02 21.09 11.26
C SER A 92 -7.81 21.80 11.87
N GLU A 93 -6.65 21.15 11.85
CA GLU A 93 -5.39 21.68 12.35
C GLU A 93 -4.33 21.74 11.26
N ILE A 94 -3.55 22.82 11.26
CA ILE A 94 -2.44 23.01 10.32
C ILE A 94 -1.32 22.06 10.72
N GLU A 95 -1.07 21.06 9.88
CA GLU A 95 0.04 20.13 10.05
C GLU A 95 1.35 20.74 9.52
N TRP A 96 1.95 21.65 10.28
CA TRP A 96 3.16 22.39 9.91
C TRP A 96 4.29 21.50 9.40
N ARG A 97 4.43 20.30 9.96
CA ARG A 97 5.44 19.34 9.54
C ARG A 97 5.27 18.93 8.07
N PHE A 98 4.06 18.58 7.66
CA PHE A 98 3.80 18.13 6.29
C PHE A 98 3.87 19.31 5.32
N LEU A 99 3.41 20.48 5.74
CA LEU A 99 3.57 21.73 4.98
C LEU A 99 5.04 22.02 4.68
N ILE A 100 5.90 22.02 5.72
CA ILE A 100 7.34 22.27 5.56
C ILE A 100 8.00 21.19 4.71
N GLN A 101 7.65 19.92 4.91
CA GLN A 101 8.20 18.81 4.12
C GLN A 101 7.85 18.95 2.64
N GLY A 102 6.59 19.24 2.31
CA GLY A 102 6.16 19.50 0.94
C GLY A 102 6.92 20.66 0.31
N ALA A 103 7.07 21.76 1.05
CA ALA A 103 7.78 22.95 0.58
C ALA A 103 9.28 22.69 0.32
N MET A 104 9.98 22.12 1.30
CA MET A 104 11.42 21.84 1.23
C MET A 104 11.77 20.84 0.12
N ALA A 105 10.88 19.89 -0.10
CA ALA A 105 11.11 18.82 -1.05
C ALA A 105 11.18 19.32 -2.50
N TRP A 106 10.47 20.40 -2.85
CA TRP A 106 10.63 21.09 -4.14
C TRP A 106 11.73 22.15 -4.10
N PHE A 107 11.82 22.91 -3.01
CA PHE A 107 12.74 24.05 -2.92
C PHE A 107 14.21 23.64 -3.09
N ILE A 108 14.62 22.50 -2.50
CA ILE A 108 16.01 22.04 -2.57
C ILE A 108 16.43 21.69 -4.02
N PRO A 109 15.75 20.78 -4.74
CA PRO A 109 16.14 20.45 -6.11
C PRO A 109 15.99 21.63 -7.08
N ALA A 110 14.96 22.46 -6.91
CA ALA A 110 14.76 23.65 -7.74
C ALA A 110 15.89 24.67 -7.55
N SER A 111 16.30 24.94 -6.30
CA SER A 111 17.43 25.83 -5.99
C SER A 111 18.73 25.33 -6.61
N VAL A 112 19.00 24.02 -6.52
CA VAL A 112 20.17 23.40 -7.17
C VAL A 112 20.12 23.61 -8.69
N MET A 113 18.97 23.41 -9.32
CA MET A 113 18.81 23.59 -10.77
C MET A 113 19.01 25.05 -11.20
N ILE A 114 18.45 26.01 -10.45
CA ILE A 114 18.60 27.46 -10.70
C ILE A 114 20.06 27.88 -10.53
N ILE A 115 20.76 27.35 -9.52
CA ILE A 115 22.19 27.62 -9.31
C ILE A 115 23.01 27.04 -10.48
N ILE A 116 22.75 25.80 -10.88
CA ILE A 116 23.45 25.16 -12.01
C ILE A 116 23.19 25.94 -13.31
N SER A 117 21.93 26.31 -13.60
CA SER A 117 21.59 27.10 -14.78
C SER A 117 22.30 28.46 -14.77
N ARG A 118 22.52 29.05 -13.60
CA ARG A 118 23.24 30.32 -13.47
C ARG A 118 24.74 30.14 -13.70
N VAL A 119 25.35 29.13 -13.09
CA VAL A 119 26.80 28.84 -13.22
C VAL A 119 27.18 28.46 -14.65
N LEU A 120 26.31 27.73 -15.36
CA LEU A 120 26.54 27.35 -16.75
C LEU A 120 26.19 28.44 -17.77
N GLY A 121 25.74 29.61 -17.31
CA GLY A 121 25.38 30.74 -18.19
C GLY A 121 24.08 30.54 -18.96
N TRP A 122 23.23 29.60 -18.54
CA TRP A 122 21.93 29.31 -19.16
C TRP A 122 20.80 30.19 -18.65
N SER A 123 21.06 31.05 -17.66
CA SER A 123 20.07 31.95 -17.09
C SER A 123 20.68 33.26 -16.62
N ILE A 124 19.88 34.31 -16.66
CA ILE A 124 20.20 35.66 -16.18
C ILE A 124 19.09 36.19 -15.29
N PHE A 125 19.45 37.11 -14.40
CA PHE A 125 18.51 37.96 -13.68
C PHE A 125 18.61 39.36 -14.27
N LEU A 126 17.51 39.88 -14.79
CA LEU A 126 17.46 41.19 -15.42
C LEU A 126 17.31 42.33 -14.42
N ALA A 127 16.79 42.06 -13.23
CA ALA A 127 16.56 43.05 -12.19
C ALA A 127 17.44 42.82 -10.96
N ASP A 128 18.08 43.88 -10.49
CA ASP A 128 18.74 43.91 -9.18
C ASP A 128 17.75 44.45 -8.14
N ILE A 129 17.12 43.54 -7.40
CA ILE A 129 16.03 43.87 -6.48
C ILE A 129 16.52 43.80 -5.04
N PRO A 130 16.32 44.86 -4.23
CA PRO A 130 16.66 44.85 -2.82
C PRO A 130 15.96 43.71 -2.06
N VAL A 131 16.68 43.05 -1.16
CA VAL A 131 16.16 41.93 -0.33
C VAL A 131 14.86 42.29 0.39
N ILE A 132 14.73 43.53 0.89
CA ILE A 132 13.52 44.00 1.56
C ILE A 132 12.28 43.97 0.65
N GLN A 133 12.44 44.25 -0.65
CA GLN A 133 11.35 44.19 -1.61
C GLN A 133 10.96 42.74 -1.92
N LEU A 134 11.94 41.83 -2.01
CA LEU A 134 11.70 40.39 -2.17
C LEU A 134 10.93 39.82 -0.96
N VAL A 135 11.33 40.19 0.25
CA VAL A 135 10.63 39.79 1.49
C VAL A 135 9.22 40.34 1.51
N THR A 136 9.04 41.64 1.21
CA THR A 136 7.72 42.28 1.19
C THR A 136 6.80 41.62 0.16
N HIS A 137 7.31 41.36 -1.05
CA HIS A 137 6.58 40.64 -2.09
C HIS A 137 6.12 39.25 -1.61
N THR A 138 7.04 38.50 -0.99
CA THR A 138 6.74 37.15 -0.46
C THR A 138 5.67 37.19 0.63
N VAL A 139 5.80 38.08 1.61
CA VAL A 139 4.87 38.21 2.74
C VAL A 139 3.45 38.56 2.27
N ILE A 140 3.32 39.34 1.20
CA ILE A 140 2.02 39.68 0.61
C ILE A 140 1.51 38.54 -0.28
N PHE A 141 2.38 37.95 -1.10
CA PHE A 141 2.00 36.94 -2.10
C PHE A 141 1.50 35.63 -1.46
N VAL A 142 2.20 35.14 -0.44
CA VAL A 142 1.91 33.85 0.22
C VAL A 142 0.45 33.71 0.71
N PRO A 143 -0.10 34.61 1.54
CA PRO A 143 -1.48 34.48 2.00
C PRO A 143 -2.49 34.61 0.84
N LEU A 144 -2.20 35.47 -0.13
CA LEU A 144 -3.06 35.71 -1.29
C LEU A 144 -3.17 34.48 -2.19
N VAL A 145 -2.05 33.84 -2.55
CA VAL A 145 -2.05 32.65 -3.40
C VAL A 145 -2.67 31.43 -2.71
N ILE A 146 -2.49 31.31 -1.38
CA ILE A 146 -3.10 30.24 -0.61
C ILE A 146 -4.62 30.32 -0.68
N GLY A 147 -5.19 31.50 -0.37
CA GLY A 147 -6.63 31.69 -0.36
C GLY A 147 -7.28 31.65 -1.74
N ALA A 148 -6.59 32.18 -2.75
CA ALA A 148 -7.12 32.30 -4.10
C ALA A 148 -7.14 30.98 -4.89
N TYR A 149 -6.11 30.14 -4.73
CA TYR A 149 -5.91 28.97 -5.60
C TYR A 149 -5.59 27.70 -4.83
N ILE A 150 -4.58 27.72 -3.96
CA ILE A 150 -4.00 26.48 -3.41
C ILE A 150 -4.98 25.78 -2.48
N LEU A 151 -5.49 26.48 -1.47
CA LEU A 151 -6.35 25.86 -0.45
C LEU A 151 -7.68 25.35 -1.05
N PRO A 152 -8.43 26.14 -1.85
CA PRO A 152 -9.70 25.67 -2.38
C PRO A 152 -9.55 24.43 -3.28
N GLU A 153 -8.54 24.42 -4.14
CA GLU A 153 -8.29 23.29 -5.04
C GLU A 153 -7.84 22.03 -4.29
N GLU A 154 -6.94 22.15 -3.31
CA GLU A 154 -6.52 21.00 -2.49
C GLU A 154 -7.70 20.41 -1.69
N LEU A 155 -8.54 21.25 -1.12
CA LEU A 155 -9.72 20.81 -0.37
C LEU A 155 -10.72 20.06 -1.26
N ILE A 156 -11.00 20.57 -2.47
CA ILE A 156 -11.95 19.93 -3.38
C ILE A 156 -11.37 18.62 -3.95
N PHE A 157 -10.21 18.69 -4.61
CA PHE A 157 -9.72 17.56 -5.40
C PHE A 157 -9.10 16.47 -4.53
N ARG A 158 -8.25 16.84 -3.56
CA ARG A 158 -7.52 15.86 -2.72
C ARG A 158 -8.30 15.59 -1.45
N GLY A 159 -9.01 16.60 -0.96
CA GLY A 159 -9.76 16.48 0.28
C GLY A 159 -11.09 15.76 0.13
N TYR A 160 -11.89 16.10 -0.89
CA TYR A 160 -13.19 15.48 -1.12
C TYR A 160 -13.15 14.42 -2.22
N ILE A 161 -12.77 14.79 -3.46
CA ILE A 161 -12.89 13.90 -4.63
C ILE A 161 -12.02 12.66 -4.48
N GLN A 162 -10.71 12.82 -4.25
CA GLN A 162 -9.80 11.69 -4.10
C GLN A 162 -10.15 10.83 -2.89
N LYS A 163 -10.50 11.46 -1.76
CA LYS A 163 -10.87 10.75 -0.54
C LYS A 163 -12.11 9.89 -0.80
N SER A 164 -13.15 10.46 -1.39
CA SER A 164 -14.34 9.74 -1.83
C SER A 164 -13.92 8.58 -2.72
N LEU A 165 -13.21 8.84 -3.84
CA LEU A 165 -12.75 7.81 -4.77
C LEU A 165 -11.97 6.67 -4.06
N SER A 166 -11.13 6.98 -3.07
CA SER A 166 -10.34 5.99 -2.33
C SER A 166 -11.14 5.04 -1.45
N GLU A 167 -12.38 5.39 -1.09
CA GLU A 167 -13.28 4.52 -0.32
C GLU A 167 -13.81 3.34 -1.16
N SER A 168 -13.91 3.53 -2.48
CA SER A 168 -14.54 2.56 -3.39
C SER A 168 -13.58 2.00 -4.44
N LEU A 169 -12.55 2.77 -4.81
CA LEU A 169 -11.60 2.43 -5.85
C LEU A 169 -10.22 2.10 -5.27
N PRO A 170 -9.44 1.25 -5.97
CA PRO A 170 -8.02 1.07 -5.68
C PRO A 170 -7.26 2.41 -5.77
N VAL A 171 -6.07 2.43 -5.17
CA VAL A 171 -5.24 3.65 -5.01
C VAL A 171 -5.03 4.38 -6.33
N TRP A 172 -4.67 3.67 -7.39
CA TRP A 172 -4.32 4.30 -8.66
C TRP A 172 -5.50 4.84 -9.46
N PRO A 173 -6.61 4.10 -9.67
CA PRO A 173 -7.80 4.68 -10.27
C PRO A 173 -8.28 5.94 -9.52
N SER A 174 -8.21 5.95 -8.18
CA SER A 174 -8.53 7.15 -7.40
C SER A 174 -7.61 8.34 -7.74
N ILE A 175 -6.29 8.12 -7.76
CA ILE A 175 -5.30 9.16 -8.10
C ILE A 175 -5.43 9.65 -9.55
N LEU A 176 -5.63 8.74 -10.50
CA LEU A 176 -5.72 9.07 -11.93
C LEU A 176 -7.03 9.80 -12.25
N LEU A 177 -8.16 9.37 -11.68
CA LEU A 177 -9.45 10.03 -11.88
C LEU A 177 -9.46 11.42 -11.26
N GLN A 178 -8.98 11.59 -10.02
CA GLN A 178 -8.92 12.93 -9.43
C GLN A 178 -7.98 13.84 -10.22
N ALA A 179 -6.84 13.32 -10.71
CA ALA A 179 -5.91 14.10 -11.53
C ALA A 179 -6.55 14.51 -12.86
N GLY A 180 -7.29 13.59 -13.51
CA GLY A 180 -8.02 13.88 -14.73
C GLY A 180 -9.10 14.95 -14.54
N LEU A 181 -9.87 14.86 -13.44
CA LEU A 181 -10.86 15.87 -13.07
C LEU A 181 -10.20 17.22 -12.77
N PHE A 182 -9.11 17.23 -12.01
CA PHE A 182 -8.32 18.44 -11.72
C PHE A 182 -7.82 19.11 -13.00
N THR A 183 -7.25 18.33 -13.93
CA THR A 183 -6.80 18.84 -15.24
C THR A 183 -7.97 19.39 -16.04
N LEU A 184 -9.06 18.63 -16.16
CA LEU A 184 -10.24 19.05 -16.93
C LEU A 184 -10.82 20.37 -16.40
N TRP A 185 -10.98 20.48 -15.08
CA TRP A 185 -11.42 21.72 -14.44
C TRP A 185 -10.47 22.88 -14.74
N GLY A 186 -9.16 22.67 -14.59
CA GLY A 186 -8.17 23.72 -14.86
C GLY A 186 -8.19 24.20 -16.31
N GLN A 187 -8.42 23.31 -17.29
CA GLN A 187 -8.54 23.73 -18.70
C GLN A 187 -9.83 24.49 -18.97
N ILE A 188 -10.95 24.09 -18.37
CA ILE A 188 -12.25 24.76 -18.54
C ILE A 188 -12.23 26.16 -17.92
N VAL A 189 -11.76 26.29 -16.68
CA VAL A 189 -11.77 27.57 -15.96
C VAL A 189 -10.78 28.57 -16.55
N ASN A 190 -9.58 28.13 -16.96
CA ASN A 190 -8.60 29.03 -17.58
C ASN A 190 -8.95 29.39 -19.04
N GLY A 191 -9.86 28.67 -19.70
CA GLY A 191 -10.34 29.01 -21.04
C GLY A 191 -9.40 28.68 -22.21
N TYR A 192 -8.25 28.02 -21.98
CA TYR A 192 -7.33 27.59 -23.05
C TYR A 192 -6.72 26.21 -22.79
N PHE A 193 -6.53 25.44 -23.87
CA PHE A 193 -6.07 24.06 -23.82
C PHE A 193 -4.55 23.91 -24.02
N ASN A 194 -3.75 24.40 -23.07
CA ASN A 194 -2.29 24.28 -23.10
C ASN A 194 -1.76 23.59 -21.85
N GLY A 195 -0.65 22.85 -21.98
CA GLY A 195 0.02 22.20 -20.85
C GLY A 195 -0.78 21.06 -20.21
N VAL A 196 -1.79 20.50 -20.88
CA VAL A 196 -2.68 19.44 -20.37
C VAL A 196 -1.91 18.30 -19.72
N GLY A 197 -0.87 17.80 -20.41
CA GLY A 197 -0.04 16.70 -19.92
C GLY A 197 0.72 17.05 -18.64
N ALA A 198 1.30 18.25 -18.57
CA ALA A 198 2.01 18.72 -17.38
C ALA A 198 1.06 18.90 -16.19
N LEU A 199 -0.12 19.50 -16.41
CA LEU A 199 -1.13 19.68 -15.37
C LEU A 199 -1.67 18.33 -14.86
N PHE A 200 -1.82 17.33 -15.74
CA PHE A 200 -2.20 15.97 -15.36
C PHE A 200 -1.12 15.28 -14.53
N ILE A 201 0.14 15.32 -14.96
CA ILE A 201 1.28 14.77 -14.19
C ILE A 201 1.36 15.43 -12.81
N TYR A 202 1.15 16.74 -12.75
CA TYR A 202 1.10 17.50 -11.50
C TYR A 202 -0.07 17.04 -10.60
N GLY A 203 -1.25 16.85 -11.19
CA GLY A 203 -2.41 16.29 -10.50
C GLY A 203 -2.13 14.91 -9.90
N VAL A 204 -1.51 14.01 -10.66
CA VAL A 204 -1.11 12.67 -10.21
C VAL A 204 -0.13 12.76 -9.04
N PHE A 205 0.84 13.67 -9.13
CA PHE A 205 1.85 13.86 -8.08
C PHE A 205 1.24 14.30 -6.75
N LEU A 206 0.35 15.30 -6.79
CA LEU A 206 -0.37 15.77 -5.60
C LEU A 206 -1.26 14.66 -5.02
N GLY A 207 -1.88 13.85 -5.88
CA GLY A 207 -2.65 12.68 -5.45
C GLY A 207 -1.79 11.61 -4.76
N LEU A 208 -0.56 11.38 -5.23
CA LEU A 208 0.40 10.48 -4.58
C LEU A 208 0.81 10.98 -3.20
N LEU A 209 1.15 12.27 -3.07
CA LEU A 209 1.47 12.88 -1.78
C LEU A 209 0.31 12.75 -0.78
N ARG A 210 -0.92 12.98 -1.23
CA ARG A 210 -2.12 12.81 -0.41
C ARG A 210 -2.31 11.37 0.06
N ASN A 211 -2.04 10.40 -0.82
CA ASN A 211 -2.16 8.97 -0.50
C ASN A 211 -1.08 8.53 0.50
N MET A 212 0.16 8.99 0.34
CA MET A 212 1.29 8.65 1.22
C MET A 212 1.19 9.26 2.60
N THR A 213 0.73 10.51 2.70
CA THR A 213 0.75 11.28 3.96
C THR A 213 -0.57 11.23 4.72
N GLY A 214 -1.66 10.78 4.09
CA GLY A 214 -2.98 10.82 4.71
C GLY A 214 -3.57 12.24 4.84
N ASN A 215 -2.89 13.28 4.35
CA ASN A 215 -3.31 14.68 4.49
C ASN A 215 -3.03 15.53 3.24
N VAL A 216 -3.63 16.72 3.18
CA VAL A 216 -3.45 17.66 2.06
C VAL A 216 -2.31 18.65 2.27
N TRP A 217 -1.81 18.80 3.50
CA TRP A 217 -0.83 19.84 3.86
C TRP A 217 0.51 19.66 3.15
N ALA A 218 0.92 18.42 2.85
CA ALA A 218 2.09 18.17 2.01
C ALA A 218 1.93 18.70 0.58
N GLY A 219 0.74 18.53 -0.01
CA GLY A 219 0.39 19.12 -1.30
C GLY A 219 0.37 20.64 -1.24
N ILE A 220 -0.28 21.22 -0.22
CA ILE A 220 -0.33 22.67 0.00
C ILE A 220 1.08 23.27 0.10
N GLY A 221 1.96 22.67 0.90
CA GLY A 221 3.34 23.13 1.07
C GLY A 221 4.14 23.09 -0.22
N LEU A 222 4.02 22.00 -0.99
CA LEU A 222 4.65 21.86 -2.30
C LEU A 222 4.19 22.96 -3.26
N ARG A 223 2.87 23.13 -3.39
CA ARG A 223 2.26 24.16 -4.25
C ARG A 223 2.69 25.56 -3.86
N LEU A 224 2.72 25.83 -2.55
CA LEU A 224 3.14 27.12 -2.03
C LEU A 224 4.59 27.43 -2.38
N ALA A 225 5.50 26.47 -2.24
CA ALA A 225 6.90 26.64 -2.62
C ALA A 225 7.06 26.92 -4.11
N ILE A 226 6.37 26.16 -4.96
CA ILE A 226 6.38 26.34 -6.43
C ILE A 226 5.87 27.74 -6.79
N SER A 227 4.65 28.09 -6.39
CA SER A 227 4.03 29.37 -6.75
C SER A 227 4.83 30.57 -6.24
N THR A 228 5.35 30.49 -5.02
CA THR A 228 6.16 31.57 -4.42
C THR A 228 7.48 31.73 -5.17
N ALA A 229 8.15 30.63 -5.50
CA ALA A 229 9.41 30.68 -6.22
C ALA A 229 9.24 31.24 -7.64
N PHE A 230 8.25 30.79 -8.40
CA PHE A 230 7.99 31.34 -9.74
C PHE A 230 7.58 32.82 -9.69
N SER A 231 6.82 33.23 -8.68
CA SER A 231 6.48 34.65 -8.46
C SER A 231 7.73 35.49 -8.20
N LEU A 232 8.65 35.00 -7.36
CA LEU A 232 9.92 35.68 -7.08
C LEU A 232 10.86 35.69 -8.29
N LEU A 233 10.98 34.59 -9.02
CA LEU A 233 11.78 34.51 -10.24
C LEU A 233 11.28 35.50 -11.30
N GLY A 234 9.95 35.56 -11.51
CA GLY A 234 9.34 36.55 -12.38
C GLY A 234 9.59 37.98 -11.91
N TYR A 235 9.46 38.23 -10.59
CA TYR A 235 9.74 39.55 -10.02
C TYR A 235 11.20 39.98 -10.23
N MET A 236 12.16 39.07 -10.09
CA MET A 236 13.60 39.31 -10.34
C MET A 236 13.97 39.36 -11.83
N GLY A 237 13.01 39.21 -12.76
CA GLY A 237 13.27 39.16 -14.19
C GLY A 237 14.19 38.00 -14.57
N TYR A 238 13.97 36.83 -13.98
CA TYR A 238 14.71 35.62 -14.31
C TYR A 238 14.36 35.16 -15.73
N GLU A 239 15.35 35.14 -16.61
CA GLU A 239 15.19 34.67 -17.99
C GLU A 239 16.19 33.55 -18.31
N MET A 240 15.69 32.55 -19.03
CA MET A 240 16.45 31.40 -19.51
C MET A 240 16.96 31.68 -20.93
N ILE A 241 18.25 31.43 -21.17
CA ILE A 241 18.93 31.74 -22.42
C ILE A 241 19.15 30.47 -23.25
N GLY A 242 18.88 30.58 -24.55
CA GLY A 242 19.24 29.56 -25.54
C GLY A 242 18.18 28.49 -25.79
N SER A 243 18.51 27.54 -26.67
CA SER A 243 17.57 26.53 -27.19
C SER A 243 17.09 25.53 -26.14
N MET A 244 17.75 25.43 -24.98
CA MET A 244 17.37 24.53 -23.88
C MET A 244 16.38 25.13 -22.87
N ALA A 245 15.97 26.40 -23.03
CA ALA A 245 15.10 27.10 -22.08
C ALA A 245 13.79 26.34 -21.78
N GLY A 246 13.12 25.79 -22.81
CA GLY A 246 11.89 25.00 -22.63
C GLY A 246 12.10 23.68 -21.89
N PHE A 247 13.23 23.00 -22.16
CA PHE A 247 13.60 21.75 -21.47
C PHE A 247 13.94 22.02 -20.00
N LEU A 248 14.68 23.08 -19.71
CA LEU A 248 15.07 23.44 -18.35
C LEU A 248 13.90 23.98 -17.52
N ASN A 249 12.98 24.75 -18.11
CA ASN A 249 11.73 25.15 -17.44
C ASN A 249 10.89 23.93 -17.05
N THR A 250 10.70 22.99 -17.98
CA THR A 250 10.02 21.71 -17.70
C THR A 250 10.78 20.88 -16.66
N GLY A 251 12.11 20.90 -16.70
CA GLY A 251 12.98 20.22 -15.74
C GLY A 251 12.84 20.78 -14.31
N ILE A 252 12.80 22.11 -14.15
CA ILE A 252 12.59 22.80 -12.87
C ILE A 252 11.19 22.49 -12.31
N GLU A 253 10.20 22.27 -13.16
CA GLU A 253 8.85 21.91 -12.72
C GLU A 253 8.73 20.43 -12.33
N ILE A 254 9.26 19.52 -13.17
CA ILE A 254 8.97 18.09 -13.05
C ILE A 254 10.00 17.32 -12.22
N LEU A 255 11.31 17.58 -12.38
CA LEU A 255 12.35 16.82 -11.66
C LEU A 255 12.27 16.99 -10.14
N PRO A 256 12.03 18.20 -9.60
CA PRO A 256 11.85 18.38 -8.16
C PRO A 256 10.63 17.64 -7.62
N LEU A 257 9.58 17.39 -8.41
CA LEU A 257 8.46 16.54 -8.00
C LEU A 257 8.94 15.10 -7.76
N PHE A 258 9.66 14.50 -8.70
CA PHE A 258 10.21 13.16 -8.51
C PHE A 258 11.14 13.09 -7.29
N ALA A 259 12.08 14.04 -7.16
CA ALA A 259 12.94 14.15 -5.99
C ALA A 259 12.14 14.32 -4.68
N THR A 260 11.04 15.09 -4.71
CA THR A 260 10.15 15.28 -3.57
C THR A 260 9.52 13.97 -3.12
N TYR A 261 9.01 13.18 -4.07
CA TYR A 261 8.46 11.87 -3.76
C TYR A 261 9.49 10.95 -3.10
N PHE A 262 10.75 10.96 -3.56
CA PHE A 262 11.82 10.19 -2.91
C PHE A 262 12.16 10.69 -1.51
N VAL A 263 12.25 12.00 -1.31
CA VAL A 263 12.57 12.58 0.00
C VAL A 263 11.44 12.32 0.99
N ILE A 264 10.17 12.54 0.59
CA ILE A 264 9.02 12.31 1.46
C ILE A 264 8.81 10.82 1.72
N SER A 265 8.99 9.94 0.72
CA SER A 265 8.94 8.49 0.95
C SER A 265 10.03 8.02 1.92
N ARG A 266 11.25 8.57 1.86
CA ARG A 266 12.30 8.27 2.84
C ARG A 266 12.02 8.84 4.23
N LEU A 267 11.63 10.11 4.33
CA LEU A 267 11.41 10.78 5.63
C LEU A 267 10.18 10.23 6.35
N SER A 268 9.11 9.88 5.60
CA SER A 268 7.94 9.18 6.17
C SER A 268 8.33 7.79 6.70
N ARG A 269 9.17 7.03 5.98
CA ARG A 269 9.73 5.75 6.45
C ARG A 269 10.58 5.94 7.72
N GLN A 270 11.47 6.94 7.74
CA GLN A 270 12.42 7.12 8.85
C GLN A 270 11.78 7.61 10.15
N LYS A 271 10.83 8.55 10.08
CA LYS A 271 10.17 9.12 11.27
C LYS A 271 9.07 8.22 11.83
N SER A 272 8.38 7.47 10.98
CA SER A 272 7.43 6.44 11.40
C SER A 272 8.16 5.34 12.20
N ASN A 273 9.36 4.96 11.78
CA ASN A 273 10.20 4.01 12.52
C ASN A 273 10.72 4.52 13.89
N GLN A 274 10.74 5.84 14.16
CA GLN A 274 11.25 6.41 15.41
C GLN A 274 10.16 6.74 16.45
N LEU A 275 8.92 7.03 16.01
CA LEU A 275 7.84 7.47 16.91
C LEU A 275 7.00 6.31 17.48
N LEU A 276 7.09 5.11 16.90
CA LEU A 276 6.03 4.12 17.04
C LEU A 276 6.30 2.99 18.05
N ASN A 277 7.31 3.12 18.93
CA ASN A 277 7.60 2.14 19.99
C ASN A 277 6.34 1.85 20.83
N GLY A 278 5.60 0.80 20.47
CA GLY A 278 4.33 0.38 21.09
C GLY A 278 3.06 1.15 20.70
N GLU A 279 3.13 2.18 19.84
CA GLU A 279 1.98 3.04 19.51
C GLU A 279 1.24 2.64 18.21
N LEU A 280 1.89 1.93 17.27
CA LEU A 280 1.27 1.60 15.97
C LEU A 280 -0.03 0.81 16.15
N LEU A 281 -0.01 -0.22 17.00
CA LEU A 281 -1.14 -1.09 17.30
C LEU A 281 -2.24 -0.34 18.08
N LYS A 282 -1.84 0.59 18.96
CA LYS A 282 -2.76 1.48 19.69
C LYS A 282 -3.43 2.51 18.77
N GLN A 283 -2.73 3.00 17.74
CA GLN A 283 -3.28 3.95 16.78
C GLN A 283 -4.31 3.29 15.86
N VAL A 284 -4.05 2.06 15.40
CA VAL A 284 -5.02 1.28 14.60
C VAL A 284 -6.30 1.00 15.41
N SER A 285 -6.17 0.67 16.70
CA SER A 285 -7.31 0.42 17.59
C SER A 285 -8.06 1.70 18.03
N SER A 286 -7.36 2.82 18.27
CA SER A 286 -7.97 4.09 18.71
C SER A 286 -8.73 4.84 17.61
N HIS A 287 -8.38 4.67 16.33
CA HIS A 287 -9.14 5.24 15.21
C HIS A 287 -10.50 4.55 15.00
N HIS A 288 -10.85 3.54 15.81
CA HIS A 288 -12.07 2.79 15.62
C HIS A 288 -13.25 3.35 16.45
N GLY A 289 -14.09 4.15 15.80
CA GLY A 289 -15.43 4.48 16.27
C GLY A 289 -16.33 3.24 16.27
N THR A 290 -16.68 2.80 17.48
CA THR A 290 -17.70 1.80 17.85
C THR A 290 -18.79 1.56 16.81
N LYS A 291 -18.53 0.63 15.88
CA LYS A 291 -19.61 -0.03 15.14
C LYS A 291 -19.41 -1.53 15.32
N LYS A 292 -19.95 -2.06 16.42
CA LYS A 292 -20.11 -3.50 16.63
C LYS A 292 -20.78 -4.10 15.40
N ILE A 293 -20.00 -4.77 14.56
CA ILE A 293 -20.52 -5.75 13.63
C ILE A 293 -20.77 -6.97 14.52
N ASN A 294 -22.04 -7.38 14.65
CA ASN A 294 -22.36 -8.63 15.34
C ASN A 294 -21.77 -9.79 14.53
N ASN A 295 -20.55 -10.21 14.86
CA ASN A 295 -20.01 -11.50 14.45
C ASN A 295 -19.75 -12.30 15.72
N ASP A 296 -20.71 -13.15 16.08
CA ASP A 296 -20.60 -14.09 17.21
C ASP A 296 -19.64 -15.27 16.91
N LYS A 297 -18.76 -15.17 15.90
CA LYS A 297 -17.82 -16.23 15.51
C LYS A 297 -16.50 -15.62 15.04
N GLY A 298 -15.39 -15.99 15.68
CA GLY A 298 -14.03 -15.62 15.28
C GLY A 298 -13.61 -16.19 13.92
N LEU A 299 -12.30 -16.23 13.63
CA LEU A 299 -11.80 -16.72 12.34
C LEU A 299 -12.27 -18.16 12.05
N THR A 300 -12.85 -18.38 10.86
CA THR A 300 -13.20 -19.74 10.39
C THR A 300 -11.93 -20.53 10.10
N GLN A 301 -10.94 -19.91 9.46
CA GLN A 301 -9.62 -20.49 9.22
C GLN A 301 -8.57 -19.81 10.10
N LYS A 302 -8.23 -20.49 11.21
CA LYS A 302 -7.11 -20.16 12.11
C LYS A 302 -5.86 -20.83 11.56
N GLY A 303 -5.05 -20.06 10.85
CA GLY A 303 -4.05 -20.60 9.94
C GLY A 303 -2.60 -20.19 10.21
N ILE A 304 -1.70 -20.96 9.62
CA ILE A 304 -0.26 -20.68 9.51
C ILE A 304 0.24 -21.12 8.14
N SER A 305 1.30 -20.48 7.64
CA SER A 305 1.99 -20.87 6.41
C SER A 305 3.18 -21.78 6.72
N TYR A 306 3.40 -22.79 5.88
CA TYR A 306 4.45 -23.80 6.03
C TYR A 306 5.18 -24.01 4.70
N ASP A 307 6.49 -23.80 4.73
CA ASP A 307 7.38 -23.92 3.58
C ASP A 307 7.96 -25.32 3.48
N VAL A 308 7.73 -25.98 2.34
CA VAL A 308 8.30 -27.30 2.03
C VAL A 308 9.67 -27.23 1.36
N GLY A 309 10.14 -26.01 1.11
CA GLY A 309 11.37 -25.70 0.40
C GLY A 309 11.10 -24.61 -0.63
N THR A 310 11.66 -23.43 -0.40
CA THR A 310 11.63 -22.28 -1.30
C THR A 310 13.05 -21.80 -1.51
N SER A 311 13.37 -21.43 -2.75
CA SER A 311 14.67 -20.87 -3.14
C SER A 311 14.49 -19.41 -3.50
N TYR A 312 14.94 -18.49 -2.65
CA TYR A 312 14.78 -17.04 -2.88
C TYR A 312 15.86 -16.49 -3.80
N VAL A 313 17.04 -17.10 -3.78
CA VAL A 313 18.20 -16.79 -4.64
C VAL A 313 18.81 -18.08 -5.18
N PRO A 314 19.44 -18.05 -6.38
CA PRO A 314 20.06 -19.24 -6.95
C PRO A 314 21.06 -19.91 -5.99
N GLY A 315 20.91 -21.21 -5.78
CA GLY A 315 21.79 -22.00 -4.90
C GLY A 315 21.37 -22.05 -3.42
N GLN A 316 20.37 -21.28 -3.00
CA GLN A 316 19.80 -21.34 -1.65
C GLN A 316 18.53 -22.22 -1.63
N SER A 317 18.27 -22.86 -0.49
CA SER A 317 17.00 -23.53 -0.18
C SER A 317 16.69 -23.34 1.30
N SER A 318 15.44 -23.01 1.63
CA SER A 318 14.97 -22.90 3.02
C SER A 318 14.87 -24.25 3.74
N ARG A 319 14.78 -25.33 2.96
CA ARG A 319 14.83 -26.73 3.42
C ARG A 319 15.70 -27.56 2.48
N PRO A 320 17.04 -27.50 2.62
CA PRO A 320 17.95 -28.27 1.79
C PRO A 320 17.64 -29.76 1.83
N THR A 321 17.40 -30.31 3.02
CA THR A 321 17.07 -31.71 3.25
C THR A 321 15.60 -31.86 3.65
N TRP A 322 14.94 -32.89 3.13
CA TRP A 322 13.52 -33.15 3.40
C TRP A 322 13.34 -34.47 4.11
N TYR A 323 12.86 -34.39 5.34
CA TYR A 323 12.58 -35.53 6.21
C TYR A 323 11.07 -35.63 6.47
N PRO A 324 10.34 -36.57 5.82
CA PRO A 324 8.89 -36.69 5.96
C PRO A 324 8.41 -36.90 7.39
N GLU A 325 9.19 -37.57 8.24
CA GLU A 325 8.91 -37.77 9.66
C GLU A 325 8.97 -36.48 10.47
N VAL A 326 9.90 -35.59 10.14
CA VAL A 326 9.99 -34.26 10.76
C VAL A 326 8.78 -33.44 10.33
N MET A 327 8.47 -33.42 9.03
CA MET A 327 7.27 -32.73 8.53
C MET A 327 5.99 -33.21 9.21
N ARG A 328 5.79 -34.53 9.36
CA ARG A 328 4.62 -35.08 10.07
C ARG A 328 4.53 -34.59 11.51
N ARG A 329 5.65 -34.54 12.23
CA ARG A 329 5.71 -34.03 13.60
C ARG A 329 5.40 -32.53 13.65
N GLU A 330 5.92 -31.74 12.71
CA GLU A 330 5.66 -30.30 12.64
C GLU A 330 4.18 -30.01 12.33
N ILE A 331 3.55 -30.78 11.44
CA ILE A 331 2.10 -30.72 11.19
C ILE A 331 1.29 -31.05 12.45
N GLN A 332 1.71 -32.05 13.25
CA GLN A 332 1.07 -32.35 14.53
C GLN A 332 1.19 -31.18 15.51
N VAL A 333 2.37 -30.57 15.64
CA VAL A 333 2.58 -29.37 16.47
C VAL A 333 1.66 -28.23 16.02
N ILE A 334 1.56 -27.98 14.71
CA ILE A 334 0.69 -26.95 14.15
C ILE A 334 -0.78 -27.17 14.52
N ARG A 335 -1.26 -28.42 14.46
CA ARG A 335 -2.64 -28.72 14.82
C ARG A 335 -2.87 -28.71 16.33
N ASP A 336 -2.05 -29.44 17.06
CA ASP A 336 -2.33 -29.83 18.45
C ASP A 336 -1.82 -28.80 19.47
N GLU A 337 -0.70 -28.13 19.17
CA GLU A 337 -0.11 -27.15 20.09
C GLU A 337 -0.46 -25.70 19.71
N LEU A 338 -0.45 -25.37 18.41
CA LEU A 338 -0.85 -24.04 17.95
C LEU A 338 -2.37 -23.89 17.79
N ASN A 339 -3.14 -24.97 17.91
CA ASN A 339 -4.59 -25.00 17.70
C ASN A 339 -5.01 -24.47 16.31
N CYS A 340 -4.14 -24.58 15.30
CA CYS A 340 -4.50 -24.23 13.94
C CYS A 340 -5.48 -25.27 13.37
N ASN A 341 -6.45 -24.80 12.59
CA ASN A 341 -7.38 -25.66 11.86
C ASN A 341 -7.13 -25.63 10.34
N SER A 342 -6.24 -24.75 9.89
CA SER A 342 -5.93 -24.53 8.48
C SER A 342 -4.43 -24.29 8.27
N ILE A 343 -3.92 -24.59 7.08
CA ILE A 343 -2.52 -24.38 6.72
C ILE A 343 -2.37 -23.97 5.25
N ILE A 344 -1.49 -23.01 4.95
CA ILE A 344 -1.01 -22.78 3.58
C ILE A 344 0.30 -23.54 3.42
N ILE A 345 0.35 -24.49 2.50
CA ILE A 345 1.55 -25.25 2.18
C ILE A 345 2.12 -24.68 0.89
N PHE A 346 3.33 -24.15 0.95
CA PHE A 346 3.99 -23.52 -0.19
C PHE A 346 5.41 -24.01 -0.41
N GLY A 347 5.90 -23.87 -1.64
CA GLY A 347 7.24 -24.25 -2.05
C GLY A 347 7.35 -24.48 -3.56
N ASN A 348 8.55 -24.81 -4.03
CA ASN A 348 8.82 -25.03 -5.46
C ASN A 348 8.69 -26.50 -5.91
N ASP A 349 8.91 -27.46 -5.00
CA ASP A 349 8.88 -28.90 -5.29
C ASP A 349 7.45 -29.47 -5.18
N LEU A 350 6.89 -29.91 -6.32
CA LEU A 350 5.55 -30.49 -6.40
C LEU A 350 5.38 -31.75 -5.54
N LYS A 351 6.40 -32.60 -5.45
CA LYS A 351 6.32 -33.84 -4.68
C LYS A 351 6.22 -33.52 -3.18
N ARG A 352 7.06 -32.61 -2.69
CA ARG A 352 7.01 -32.16 -1.29
C ARG A 352 5.70 -31.46 -0.95
N LEU A 353 5.19 -30.63 -1.87
CA LEU A 353 3.88 -29.98 -1.73
C LEU A 353 2.75 -31.00 -1.54
N VAL A 354 2.68 -32.03 -2.41
CA VAL A 354 1.63 -33.05 -2.35
C VAL A 354 1.76 -33.94 -1.12
N GLU A 355 2.98 -34.35 -0.77
CA GLU A 355 3.25 -35.18 0.42
C GLU A 355 2.83 -34.44 1.70
N CYS A 356 3.23 -33.18 1.86
CA CYS A 356 2.86 -32.37 3.02
C CYS A 356 1.35 -32.11 3.06
N ALA A 357 0.72 -31.82 1.91
CA ALA A 357 -0.71 -31.59 1.83
C ALA A 357 -1.51 -32.83 2.24
N GLU A 358 -1.11 -34.02 1.79
CA GLU A 358 -1.78 -35.26 2.19
C GLU A 358 -1.68 -35.51 3.70
N GLU A 359 -0.52 -35.28 4.32
CA GLU A 359 -0.37 -35.45 5.78
C GLU A 359 -1.17 -34.42 6.59
N ALA A 360 -1.23 -33.17 6.14
CA ALA A 360 -2.07 -32.14 6.75
C ALA A 360 -3.57 -32.48 6.63
N LEU A 361 -4.02 -32.95 5.47
CA LEU A 361 -5.41 -33.37 5.24
C LEU A 361 -5.79 -34.58 6.10
N LYS A 362 -4.92 -35.60 6.21
CA LYS A 362 -5.10 -36.75 7.13
C LYS A 362 -5.23 -36.31 8.58
N SER A 363 -4.52 -35.25 8.95
CA SER A 363 -4.54 -34.66 10.28
C SER A 363 -5.80 -33.84 10.57
N GLY A 364 -6.67 -33.61 9.57
CA GLY A 364 -7.93 -32.88 9.69
C GLY A 364 -7.84 -31.39 9.37
N LEU A 365 -6.67 -30.88 8.97
CA LEU A 365 -6.48 -29.47 8.62
C LEU A 365 -7.12 -29.15 7.27
N TYR A 366 -7.60 -27.91 7.11
CA TYR A 366 -7.88 -27.35 5.78
C TYR A 366 -6.59 -26.91 5.12
N VAL A 367 -6.33 -27.36 3.89
CA VAL A 367 -5.09 -27.07 3.17
C VAL A 367 -5.33 -26.08 2.02
N TRP A 368 -4.55 -25.00 1.99
CA TRP A 368 -4.32 -24.23 0.78
C TRP A 368 -3.01 -24.67 0.15
N LEU A 369 -3.09 -25.35 -1.00
CA LEU A 369 -1.89 -25.70 -1.76
C LEU A 369 -1.45 -24.50 -2.59
N GLN A 370 -0.19 -24.08 -2.48
CA GLN A 370 0.32 -22.90 -3.19
C GLN A 370 1.67 -23.18 -3.86
N PRO A 371 1.75 -23.25 -5.20
CA PRO A 371 3.04 -23.32 -5.87
C PRO A 371 3.77 -21.97 -5.78
N ARG A 372 5.06 -22.01 -5.43
CA ARG A 372 5.91 -20.81 -5.32
C ARG A 372 7.21 -21.00 -6.08
N LEU A 373 7.19 -20.59 -7.35
CA LEU A 373 8.37 -20.57 -8.22
C LEU A 373 8.98 -19.16 -8.25
N MET A 374 10.06 -18.98 -7.50
CA MET A 374 10.76 -17.71 -7.42
C MET A 374 11.53 -17.41 -8.73
N ASN A 375 11.42 -16.18 -9.21
CA ASN A 375 12.11 -15.69 -10.41
C ASN A 375 11.81 -16.46 -11.70
N SER A 376 10.67 -17.16 -11.77
CA SER A 376 10.32 -17.98 -12.92
C SER A 376 9.84 -17.15 -14.12
N GLN A 377 9.87 -17.77 -15.29
CA GLN A 377 9.15 -17.24 -16.46
C GLN A 377 7.64 -17.54 -16.34
N GLN A 378 6.80 -16.77 -17.04
CA GLN A 378 5.35 -16.99 -17.02
C GLN A 378 4.96 -18.38 -17.54
N THR A 379 5.64 -18.87 -18.57
CA THR A 379 5.36 -20.18 -19.17
C THR A 379 5.66 -21.32 -18.20
N GLU A 380 6.78 -21.23 -17.49
CA GLU A 380 7.18 -22.18 -16.46
C GLU A 380 6.21 -22.16 -15.28
N MET A 381 5.85 -20.97 -14.78
CA MET A 381 4.86 -20.82 -13.70
C MET A 381 3.51 -21.44 -14.07
N ILE A 382 3.00 -21.15 -15.26
CA ILE A 382 1.71 -21.69 -15.73
C ILE A 382 1.77 -23.21 -15.91
N SER A 383 2.89 -23.75 -16.43
CA SER A 383 3.09 -25.19 -16.57
C SER A 383 3.11 -25.90 -15.21
N ASN A 384 3.79 -25.32 -14.22
CA ASN A 384 3.82 -25.86 -12.87
C ASN A 384 2.44 -25.81 -12.21
N LEU A 385 1.72 -24.68 -12.32
CA LEU A 385 0.37 -24.53 -11.79
C LEU A 385 -0.59 -25.57 -12.40
N ASN A 386 -0.42 -25.93 -13.68
CA ASN A 386 -1.20 -26.99 -14.32
C ASN A 386 -1.04 -28.34 -13.61
N GLU A 387 0.20 -28.74 -13.33
CA GLU A 387 0.48 -30.00 -12.64
C GLU A 387 0.04 -29.98 -11.17
N VAL A 388 0.21 -28.83 -10.49
CA VAL A 388 -0.26 -28.62 -9.12
C VAL A 388 -1.79 -28.72 -9.05
N SER A 389 -2.50 -28.16 -10.03
CA SER A 389 -3.98 -28.20 -10.07
C SER A 389 -4.51 -29.63 -10.23
N LYS A 390 -3.87 -30.44 -11.08
CA LYS A 390 -4.20 -31.87 -11.22
C LYS A 390 -3.93 -32.64 -9.93
N ALA A 391 -2.82 -32.34 -9.25
CA ALA A 391 -2.49 -32.98 -7.99
C ALA A 391 -3.46 -32.58 -6.86
N ALA A 392 -3.84 -31.30 -6.79
CA ALA A 392 -4.83 -30.79 -5.85
C ALA A 392 -6.20 -31.47 -6.04
N GLU A 393 -6.64 -31.72 -7.28
CA GLU A 393 -7.91 -32.41 -7.53
C GLU A 393 -7.88 -33.89 -7.09
N LYS A 394 -6.76 -34.58 -7.30
CA LYS A 394 -6.58 -35.95 -6.78
C LYS A 394 -6.71 -35.98 -5.25
N LEU A 395 -6.11 -35.00 -4.56
CA LEU A 395 -6.27 -34.85 -3.11
C LEU A 395 -7.72 -34.50 -2.74
N ARG A 396 -8.38 -33.60 -3.47
CA ARG A 396 -9.77 -33.18 -3.22
C ARG A 396 -10.78 -34.33 -3.33
N GLN A 397 -10.56 -35.25 -4.27
CA GLN A 397 -11.39 -36.44 -4.42
C GLN A 397 -11.31 -37.37 -3.20
N LYS A 398 -10.21 -37.33 -2.46
CA LYS A 398 -9.98 -38.11 -1.24
C LYS A 398 -10.34 -37.35 0.04
N TYR A 399 -10.12 -36.05 0.06
CA TYR A 399 -10.31 -35.17 1.22
C TYR A 399 -11.01 -33.87 0.79
N GLN A 400 -12.13 -33.50 1.41
CA GLN A 400 -12.90 -32.30 1.00
C GLN A 400 -12.26 -30.97 1.45
N ASN A 401 -11.29 -30.99 2.37
CA ASN A 401 -10.76 -29.80 3.04
C ASN A 401 -9.55 -29.19 2.30
N ILE A 402 -9.64 -28.99 0.98
CA ILE A 402 -8.53 -28.44 0.19
C ILE A 402 -8.99 -27.33 -0.76
N GLY A 403 -8.19 -26.26 -0.82
CA GLY A 403 -8.26 -25.20 -1.82
C GLY A 403 -6.93 -25.02 -2.55
N LEU A 404 -6.97 -24.34 -3.70
CA LEU A 404 -5.79 -24.02 -4.49
C LEU A 404 -5.54 -22.50 -4.43
N ASN A 405 -4.44 -22.10 -3.82
CA ASN A 405 -3.97 -20.73 -3.93
C ASN A 405 -3.06 -20.68 -5.15
N VAL A 406 -3.51 -20.08 -6.26
CA VAL A 406 -2.86 -20.24 -7.58
C VAL A 406 -1.44 -19.66 -7.61
N GLY A 407 -1.08 -18.82 -6.64
CA GLY A 407 0.25 -18.29 -6.46
C GLY A 407 0.30 -17.16 -5.45
N CYS A 408 1.47 -16.56 -5.33
CA CYS A 408 1.76 -15.47 -4.39
C CYS A 408 2.56 -14.39 -5.13
N GLU A 409 2.15 -13.13 -4.99
CA GLU A 409 2.90 -11.95 -5.45
C GLU A 409 3.58 -12.11 -6.83
N PHE A 410 2.83 -12.58 -7.83
CA PHE A 410 3.34 -12.82 -9.17
C PHE A 410 3.97 -11.58 -9.80
N SER A 411 3.58 -10.36 -9.40
CA SER A 411 4.26 -9.15 -9.88
C SER A 411 5.74 -9.10 -9.49
N PHE A 412 6.11 -9.76 -8.40
CA PHE A 412 7.44 -9.88 -7.85
C PHE A 412 8.11 -11.23 -8.14
N PHE A 413 7.41 -12.36 -8.03
CA PHE A 413 8.03 -13.67 -8.18
C PHE A 413 8.06 -14.18 -9.62
N THR A 414 7.19 -13.69 -10.50
CA THR A 414 7.14 -14.10 -11.90
C THR A 414 7.53 -12.96 -12.83
N ALA A 415 8.35 -13.25 -13.83
CA ALA A 415 8.75 -12.26 -14.82
C ALA A 415 7.56 -11.69 -15.61
N GLY A 416 7.63 -10.40 -15.95
CA GLY A 416 6.79 -9.77 -16.98
C GLY A 416 5.80 -8.72 -16.51
N SER A 417 5.41 -8.69 -15.23
CA SER A 417 4.56 -7.61 -14.69
C SER A 417 5.38 -6.36 -14.43
N ILE A 418 6.29 -6.43 -13.44
CA ILE A 418 7.25 -5.38 -13.09
C ILE A 418 8.58 -5.66 -13.81
N PRO A 419 9.24 -4.67 -14.43
CA PRO A 419 10.53 -4.86 -15.07
C PRO A 419 11.62 -5.18 -14.03
N GLY A 420 12.47 -6.16 -14.32
CA GLY A 420 13.59 -6.52 -13.46
C GLY A 420 13.99 -7.98 -13.69
N ARG A 421 15.30 -8.26 -13.60
CA ARG A 421 15.83 -9.61 -13.88
C ARG A 421 15.46 -10.60 -12.78
N ASP A 422 15.43 -10.12 -11.55
CA ASP A 422 15.15 -10.90 -10.36
C ASP A 422 14.17 -10.17 -9.41
N PHE A 423 13.74 -10.88 -8.38
CA PHE A 423 12.82 -10.43 -7.35
C PHE A 423 13.35 -9.17 -6.67
N SER A 424 14.63 -9.16 -6.28
CA SER A 424 15.24 -8.02 -5.58
C SER A 424 15.18 -6.75 -6.44
N GLN A 425 15.47 -6.86 -7.73
CA GLN A 425 15.37 -5.74 -8.67
C GLN A 425 13.92 -5.27 -8.84
N ARG A 426 12.96 -6.19 -8.98
CA ARG A 426 11.53 -5.85 -9.11
C ARG A 426 11.00 -5.16 -7.85
N ALA A 427 11.38 -5.64 -6.66
CA ALA A 427 11.01 -5.01 -5.39
C ALA A 427 11.63 -3.62 -5.23
N LYS A 428 12.94 -3.46 -5.49
CA LYS A 428 13.64 -2.17 -5.39
C LYS A 428 13.10 -1.13 -6.38
N ILE A 429 12.83 -1.55 -7.62
CA ILE A 429 12.39 -0.62 -8.68
C ILE A 429 10.94 -0.19 -8.51
N LEU A 430 10.11 -0.98 -7.81
CA LEU A 430 8.70 -0.65 -7.62
C LEU A 430 8.52 0.72 -6.94
N GLY A 431 9.35 1.03 -5.95
CA GLY A 431 9.31 2.35 -5.30
C GLY A 431 9.52 3.49 -6.31
N PHE A 432 10.46 3.33 -7.24
CA PHE A 432 10.78 4.30 -8.28
C PHE A 432 9.72 4.36 -9.40
N LEU A 433 9.17 3.21 -9.78
CA LEU A 433 8.18 3.07 -10.85
C LEU A 433 6.75 2.98 -10.34
N ALA A 434 6.48 3.44 -9.11
CA ALA A 434 5.14 3.43 -8.54
C ALA A 434 4.10 4.04 -9.50
N PRO A 435 4.33 5.17 -10.19
CA PRO A 435 3.42 5.71 -11.21
C PRO A 435 3.00 4.74 -12.33
N LEU A 436 3.78 3.68 -12.58
CA LEU A 436 3.48 2.66 -13.59
C LEU A 436 2.74 1.44 -13.02
N LEU A 437 2.38 1.43 -11.73
CA LEU A 437 1.58 0.36 -11.12
C LEU A 437 0.29 0.02 -11.87
N PRO A 438 -0.47 0.97 -12.48
CA PRO A 438 -1.62 0.62 -13.32
C PRO A 438 -1.26 -0.33 -14.47
N LEU A 439 -0.13 -0.06 -15.13
CA LEU A 439 0.38 -0.90 -16.22
C LEU A 439 0.84 -2.26 -15.69
N PHE A 440 1.55 -2.29 -14.55
CA PHE A 440 2.00 -3.54 -13.93
C PHE A 440 0.83 -4.40 -13.47
N ASN A 441 -0.21 -3.79 -12.89
CA ASN A 441 -1.43 -4.47 -12.49
C ASN A 441 -2.25 -4.95 -13.69
N TRP A 442 -2.29 -4.20 -14.80
CA TRP A 442 -2.90 -4.70 -16.03
C TRP A 442 -2.19 -5.96 -16.56
N ARG A 443 -0.85 -5.97 -16.55
CA ARG A 443 -0.04 -7.14 -16.94
C ARG A 443 -0.24 -8.32 -15.98
N LEU A 444 -0.26 -8.05 -14.67
CA LEU A 444 -0.54 -9.04 -13.63
C LEU A 444 -1.91 -9.68 -13.85
N ASN A 445 -2.97 -8.89 -14.05
CA ASN A 445 -4.31 -9.43 -14.26
C ASN A 445 -4.44 -10.23 -15.56
N LYS A 446 -3.66 -9.91 -16.60
CA LYS A 446 -3.55 -10.75 -17.81
C LYS A 446 -2.92 -12.10 -17.49
N LEU A 447 -1.92 -12.15 -16.61
CA LEU A 447 -1.31 -13.39 -16.15
C LEU A 447 -2.25 -14.20 -15.23
N LEU A 448 -2.92 -13.54 -14.27
CA LEU A 448 -3.88 -14.19 -13.38
C LEU A 448 -5.04 -14.82 -14.14
N ARG A 449 -5.56 -14.16 -15.19
CA ARG A 449 -6.56 -14.75 -16.11
C ARG A 449 -6.08 -16.07 -16.72
N LYS A 450 -4.81 -16.13 -17.15
CA LYS A 450 -4.22 -17.36 -17.68
C LYS A 450 -4.06 -18.43 -16.60
N ALA A 451 -3.62 -18.04 -15.41
CA ALA A 451 -3.45 -18.93 -14.27
C ALA A 451 -4.77 -19.60 -13.89
N VAL A 452 -5.85 -18.82 -13.75
CA VAL A 452 -7.19 -19.35 -13.47
C VAL A 452 -7.71 -20.23 -14.61
N ALA A 453 -7.54 -19.81 -15.87
CA ALA A 453 -7.97 -20.60 -17.03
C ALA A 453 -7.26 -21.95 -17.14
N VAL A 454 -6.05 -22.09 -16.60
CA VAL A 454 -5.30 -23.36 -16.54
C VAL A 454 -5.68 -24.18 -15.31
N ALA A 455 -5.89 -23.54 -14.16
CA ALA A 455 -6.20 -24.25 -12.93
C ALA A 455 -7.64 -24.81 -12.90
N ARG A 456 -8.63 -24.02 -13.32
CA ARG A 456 -10.05 -24.36 -13.18
C ARG A 456 -10.52 -25.62 -13.91
N PRO A 457 -10.07 -25.92 -15.15
CA PRO A 457 -10.44 -27.17 -15.82
C PRO A 457 -9.97 -28.42 -15.07
N HIS A 458 -8.97 -28.29 -14.20
CA HIS A 458 -8.37 -29.41 -13.48
C HIS A 458 -8.80 -29.50 -12.03
N PHE A 459 -9.16 -28.39 -11.38
CA PHE A 459 -9.49 -28.35 -9.95
C PHE A 459 -10.88 -27.77 -9.69
N ASN A 460 -11.73 -28.58 -9.04
CA ASN A 460 -13.14 -28.24 -8.77
C ASN A 460 -13.38 -27.64 -7.36
N GLY A 461 -12.32 -27.39 -6.59
CA GLY A 461 -12.42 -26.76 -5.27
C GLY A 461 -12.25 -25.23 -5.30
N PRO A 462 -12.23 -24.59 -4.11
CA PRO A 462 -12.04 -23.14 -3.99
C PRO A 462 -10.67 -22.71 -4.48
N ILE A 463 -10.59 -21.65 -5.28
CA ILE A 463 -9.32 -21.01 -5.63
C ILE A 463 -9.21 -19.59 -5.07
N SER A 464 -7.97 -19.23 -4.73
CA SER A 464 -7.57 -17.90 -4.29
C SER A 464 -6.22 -17.52 -4.90
N TYR A 465 -5.70 -16.35 -4.56
CA TYR A 465 -4.39 -15.83 -4.94
C TYR A 465 -3.85 -14.97 -3.79
N GLY A 466 -2.56 -15.08 -3.44
CA GLY A 466 -1.94 -14.24 -2.42
C GLY A 466 -1.45 -12.90 -3.01
N ALA A 467 -2.24 -11.84 -2.84
CA ALA A 467 -1.94 -10.53 -3.41
C ALA A 467 -1.18 -9.62 -2.43
N GLY A 468 -0.08 -9.02 -2.88
CA GLY A 468 0.62 -7.97 -2.14
C GLY A 468 -0.19 -6.67 -2.09
N THR A 469 0.07 -5.78 -1.13
CA THR A 469 -0.70 -4.54 -0.93
C THR A 469 -0.67 -3.57 -2.12
N TRP A 470 0.33 -3.69 -3.00
CA TRP A 470 0.49 -2.93 -4.24
C TRP A 470 -0.22 -3.56 -5.46
N GLU A 471 -0.69 -4.80 -5.34
CA GLU A 471 -1.39 -5.50 -6.40
C GLU A 471 -2.88 -5.19 -6.38
N ASP A 472 -3.39 -4.75 -7.53
CA ASP A 472 -4.81 -4.49 -7.77
C ASP A 472 -5.37 -5.62 -8.62
N VAL A 473 -5.93 -6.63 -7.95
CA VAL A 473 -6.36 -7.89 -8.56
C VAL A 473 -7.85 -7.84 -8.95
N ASP A 474 -8.14 -8.35 -10.14
CA ASP A 474 -9.49 -8.67 -10.58
C ASP A 474 -9.97 -9.96 -9.90
N TRP A 475 -10.64 -9.78 -8.76
CA TRP A 475 -11.18 -10.87 -7.94
C TRP A 475 -12.36 -11.61 -8.57
N SER A 476 -12.89 -11.19 -9.73
CA SER A 476 -14.09 -11.81 -10.34
C SER A 476 -13.94 -13.32 -10.58
N GLN A 477 -12.74 -13.78 -10.88
CA GLN A 477 -12.41 -15.16 -11.24
C GLN A 477 -12.05 -16.08 -10.06
N PHE A 478 -11.86 -15.52 -8.87
CA PHE A 478 -11.47 -16.24 -7.66
C PHE A 478 -12.68 -16.48 -6.75
N ASP A 479 -12.66 -17.54 -5.94
CA ASP A 479 -13.74 -17.81 -4.99
C ASP A 479 -13.56 -17.03 -3.69
N MET A 480 -12.31 -16.71 -3.36
CA MET A 480 -11.91 -15.96 -2.17
C MET A 480 -10.90 -14.86 -2.52
N ILE A 481 -10.85 -13.85 -1.67
CA ILE A 481 -9.88 -12.77 -1.75
C ILE A 481 -8.71 -13.15 -0.84
N GLY A 482 -7.51 -13.30 -1.40
CA GLY A 482 -6.29 -13.63 -0.66
C GLY A 482 -5.34 -12.44 -0.59
N LEU A 483 -4.98 -12.01 0.62
CA LEU A 483 -4.14 -10.82 0.83
C LEU A 483 -2.91 -11.15 1.66
N ASN A 484 -1.73 -10.83 1.13
CA ASN A 484 -0.51 -10.71 1.92
C ASN A 484 -0.50 -9.31 2.54
N TYR A 485 -1.02 -9.21 3.77
CA TYR A 485 -1.47 -7.94 4.34
C TYR A 485 -0.66 -7.56 5.58
N TYR A 486 0.56 -7.09 5.34
CA TYR A 486 1.46 -6.65 6.40
C TYR A 486 1.14 -5.21 6.83
N LEU A 487 0.92 -5.00 8.13
CA LEU A 487 0.89 -3.67 8.73
C LEU A 487 2.31 -3.12 8.82
N ASP A 488 2.51 -1.90 8.35
CA ASP A 488 3.79 -1.22 8.40
C ASP A 488 3.65 0.28 8.69
N SER A 489 4.79 0.94 8.79
CA SER A 489 4.94 2.36 9.08
C SER A 489 4.21 3.26 8.06
N THR A 490 3.96 2.77 6.85
CA THR A 490 3.44 3.52 5.70
C THR A 490 1.93 3.36 5.52
N ASN A 491 1.34 2.28 6.04
CA ASN A 491 -0.06 1.96 5.80
C ASN A 491 -0.97 2.03 7.05
N HIS A 492 -0.41 2.22 8.25
CA HIS A 492 -1.17 2.23 9.51
C HIS A 492 -2.46 3.08 9.50
N ALA A 493 -2.39 4.31 8.98
CA ALA A 493 -3.53 5.24 8.97
C ALA A 493 -4.72 4.74 8.13
N ASN A 494 -4.45 3.92 7.11
CA ASN A 494 -5.45 3.43 6.16
C ASN A 494 -5.58 1.90 6.17
N TYR A 495 -4.96 1.19 7.11
CA TYR A 495 -4.86 -0.26 7.09
C TYR A 495 -6.24 -0.93 7.10
N ILE A 496 -7.10 -0.57 8.05
CA ILE A 496 -8.47 -1.11 8.14
C ILE A 496 -9.34 -0.64 6.95
N THR A 497 -9.27 0.65 6.60
CA THR A 497 -10.05 1.19 5.47
C THR A 497 -9.66 0.50 4.15
N GLY A 498 -8.36 0.23 3.97
CA GLY A 498 -7.80 -0.48 2.84
C GLY A 498 -8.25 -1.94 2.78
N LEU A 499 -8.44 -2.59 3.93
CA LEU A 499 -9.03 -3.93 4.02
C LEU A 499 -10.53 -3.92 3.68
N ARG A 500 -11.30 -2.98 4.24
CA ARG A 500 -12.76 -2.88 4.03
C ARG A 500 -13.17 -2.62 2.58
N ARG A 501 -12.28 -2.07 1.75
CA ARG A 501 -12.55 -1.86 0.31
C ARG A 501 -12.87 -3.18 -0.43
N PHE A 502 -12.41 -4.32 0.09
CA PHE A 502 -12.63 -5.63 -0.51
C PHE A 502 -14.03 -6.19 -0.24
N ASN A 503 -14.77 -5.62 0.72
CA ASN A 503 -16.16 -6.01 0.99
C ASN A 503 -17.10 -5.81 -0.21
N LYS A 504 -16.73 -4.93 -1.16
CA LYS A 504 -17.50 -4.69 -2.39
C LYS A 504 -17.65 -5.92 -3.30
N TYR A 505 -16.79 -6.93 -3.15
CA TYR A 505 -16.80 -8.12 -3.98
C TYR A 505 -17.75 -9.22 -3.47
N ASP A 506 -18.31 -9.08 -2.25
CA ASP A 506 -19.20 -10.08 -1.61
C ASP A 506 -18.58 -11.50 -1.59
N LYS A 507 -17.27 -11.57 -1.31
CA LYS A 507 -16.49 -12.82 -1.24
C LYS A 507 -15.77 -12.92 0.10
N PRO A 508 -15.52 -14.14 0.62
CA PRO A 508 -14.70 -14.34 1.81
C PRO A 508 -13.31 -13.72 1.63
N ILE A 509 -12.87 -12.95 2.63
CA ILE A 509 -11.53 -12.35 2.69
C ILE A 509 -10.65 -13.20 3.59
N VAL A 510 -9.50 -13.61 3.06
CA VAL A 510 -8.49 -14.41 3.75
C VAL A 510 -7.17 -13.67 3.72
N ILE A 511 -6.57 -13.45 4.89
CA ILE A 511 -5.20 -12.94 4.97
C ILE A 511 -4.27 -14.13 4.75
N THR A 512 -3.71 -14.25 3.56
CA THR A 512 -2.86 -15.38 3.16
C THR A 512 -1.47 -15.29 3.77
N GLU A 513 -1.01 -14.09 4.13
CA GLU A 513 0.21 -13.89 4.91
C GLU A 513 0.14 -12.61 5.75
N PHE A 514 0.56 -12.71 7.01
CA PHE A 514 0.91 -11.57 7.87
C PHE A 514 1.91 -12.01 8.95
N GLY A 515 2.65 -11.06 9.51
CA GLY A 515 3.65 -11.31 10.56
C GLY A 515 4.71 -10.21 10.60
N CYS A 516 5.70 -10.36 11.46
CA CYS A 516 6.90 -9.52 11.44
C CYS A 516 8.10 -10.30 12.00
N CYS A 517 9.28 -9.70 11.94
CA CYS A 517 10.51 -10.27 12.47
C CYS A 517 10.67 -10.02 13.99
N ALA A 518 11.64 -10.67 14.63
CA ALA A 518 11.83 -10.70 16.08
C ALA A 518 12.95 -9.78 16.58
N TYR A 519 12.94 -8.51 16.16
CA TYR A 519 13.89 -7.48 16.62
C TYR A 519 13.21 -6.12 16.85
N GLU A 520 13.88 -5.25 17.61
CA GLU A 520 13.37 -3.91 17.92
C GLU A 520 13.11 -3.09 16.64
N GLY A 521 11.87 -2.63 16.49
CA GLY A 521 11.43 -1.88 15.32
C GLY A 521 10.98 -2.71 14.11
N ALA A 522 11.03 -4.05 14.18
CA ALA A 522 10.54 -4.93 13.11
C ALA A 522 9.05 -4.72 12.80
N ALA A 523 8.23 -4.42 13.82
CA ALA A 523 6.80 -4.11 13.66
C ALA A 523 6.52 -2.93 12.71
N PHE A 524 7.46 -1.99 12.54
CA PHE A 524 7.28 -0.87 11.61
C PHE A 524 7.60 -1.24 10.18
N LYS A 525 8.38 -2.30 9.97
CA LYS A 525 8.75 -2.75 8.63
C LYS A 525 7.75 -3.76 8.06
N GLY A 526 6.95 -4.42 8.90
CA GLY A 526 5.98 -5.42 8.44
C GLY A 526 6.66 -6.46 7.54
N GLY A 527 6.19 -6.59 6.29
CA GLY A 527 6.74 -7.51 5.28
C GLY A 527 8.19 -7.21 4.88
N SER A 528 8.67 -5.98 5.09
CA SER A 528 10.07 -5.58 4.89
C SER A 528 10.97 -5.89 6.11
N GLY A 529 10.46 -6.58 7.14
CA GLY A 529 11.23 -6.92 8.34
C GLY A 529 12.52 -7.68 8.03
N ALA A 530 12.49 -8.57 7.04
CA ALA A 530 13.62 -9.41 6.62
C ALA A 530 14.66 -8.68 5.75
N ASP A 531 14.42 -7.42 5.35
CA ASP A 531 15.33 -6.67 4.46
C ASP A 531 16.71 -6.38 5.09
N ILE A 532 16.87 -6.61 6.40
CA ILE A 532 18.13 -6.42 7.13
C ILE A 532 19.15 -7.54 6.88
N GLN A 533 18.76 -8.60 6.18
CA GLN A 533 19.64 -9.71 5.84
C GLN A 533 20.46 -9.39 4.57
N ASP A 534 21.77 -9.61 4.62
CA ASP A 534 22.65 -9.50 3.46
C ASP A 534 22.67 -10.82 2.66
N TRP A 535 22.13 -10.75 1.45
CA TRP A 535 22.02 -11.86 0.50
C TRP A 535 23.19 -11.94 -0.51
N LYS A 536 24.23 -11.11 -0.37
CA LYS A 536 25.37 -11.08 -1.31
C LYS A 536 26.25 -12.33 -1.22
N ASP A 537 26.50 -12.82 -0.01
CA ASP A 537 27.24 -14.06 0.24
C ASP A 537 26.32 -15.07 0.92
N ILE A 538 25.79 -16.01 0.15
CA ILE A 538 24.85 -17.04 0.63
C ILE A 538 25.50 -17.95 1.69
N ASN A 539 26.81 -18.17 1.60
CA ASN A 539 27.52 -19.08 2.50
C ASN A 539 27.90 -18.42 3.84
N HIS A 540 27.98 -17.08 3.87
CA HIS A 540 28.31 -16.29 5.05
C HIS A 540 27.30 -15.16 5.25
N ARG A 541 26.01 -15.52 5.23
CA ARG A 541 24.91 -14.58 5.47
C ARG A 541 25.06 -13.93 6.84
N LYS A 542 24.76 -12.64 6.88
CA LYS A 542 24.80 -11.80 8.08
C LYS A 542 23.78 -10.68 7.97
N LEU A 543 23.54 -9.99 9.07
CA LEU A 543 22.74 -8.77 9.09
C LEU A 543 23.56 -7.57 8.57
N ASP A 544 22.86 -6.54 8.07
CA ASP A 544 23.48 -5.31 7.56
C ASP A 544 23.98 -4.36 8.67
N ALA A 545 23.55 -4.59 9.90
CA ALA A 545 23.93 -3.86 11.11
C ALA A 545 23.69 -4.72 12.37
N ILE A 546 24.02 -4.16 13.53
CA ILE A 546 23.69 -4.78 14.82
C ILE A 546 22.27 -4.38 15.22
N TYR A 547 21.43 -5.39 15.47
CA TYR A 547 20.05 -5.23 15.92
C TYR A 547 19.87 -5.86 17.31
N THR A 548 18.87 -5.38 18.05
CA THR A 548 18.49 -5.96 19.34
C THR A 548 17.34 -6.93 19.12
N ARG A 549 17.57 -8.21 19.41
CA ARG A 549 16.55 -9.26 19.37
C ARG A 549 15.43 -8.95 20.37
N ASN A 550 14.19 -9.06 19.92
CA ASN A 550 13.00 -8.97 20.76
C ASN A 550 11.88 -9.84 20.16
N GLU A 551 11.66 -11.03 20.74
CA GLU A 551 10.59 -11.94 20.31
C GLU A 551 9.19 -11.44 20.70
N GLN A 552 9.09 -10.54 21.69
CA GLN A 552 7.81 -10.00 22.16
C GLN A 552 7.22 -9.05 21.13
N VAL A 553 8.07 -8.31 20.40
CA VAL A 553 7.64 -7.47 19.26
C VAL A 553 6.91 -8.30 18.21
N GLN A 554 7.44 -9.49 17.90
CA GLN A 554 6.80 -10.42 16.96
C GLN A 554 5.47 -10.95 17.51
N ALA A 555 5.46 -11.36 18.79
CA ALA A 555 4.26 -11.86 19.46
C ALA A 555 3.14 -10.81 19.49
N ASP A 556 3.42 -9.60 19.99
CA ASP A 556 2.45 -8.51 20.13
C ASP A 556 1.85 -8.10 18.77
N TYR A 557 2.69 -8.04 17.73
CA TYR A 557 2.27 -7.73 16.37
C TYR A 557 1.28 -8.78 15.83
N ILE A 558 1.65 -10.05 15.92
CA ILE A 558 0.81 -11.16 15.44
C ILE A 558 -0.51 -11.20 16.23
N GLY A 559 -0.43 -11.15 17.56
CA GLY A 559 -1.60 -11.23 18.43
C GLY A 559 -2.60 -10.08 18.19
N SER A 560 -2.09 -8.88 17.99
CA SER A 560 -2.93 -7.70 17.71
C SER A 560 -3.60 -7.77 16.34
N LEU A 561 -2.91 -8.29 15.32
CA LEU A 561 -3.52 -8.45 14.00
C LEU A 561 -4.54 -9.59 13.97
N ILE A 562 -4.34 -10.69 14.70
CA ILE A 562 -5.36 -11.74 14.87
C ILE A 562 -6.65 -11.13 15.43
N ASN A 563 -6.55 -10.37 16.53
CA ASN A 563 -7.71 -9.67 17.12
C ASN A 563 -8.39 -8.75 16.11
N LEU A 564 -7.61 -7.95 15.39
CA LEU A 564 -8.15 -7.04 14.37
C LEU A 564 -8.92 -7.80 13.29
N TYR A 565 -8.40 -8.92 12.81
CA TYR A 565 -9.06 -9.71 11.77
C TYR A 565 -10.34 -10.39 12.27
N GLU A 566 -10.38 -10.80 13.53
CA GLU A 566 -11.59 -11.29 14.18
C GLU A 566 -12.65 -10.18 14.31
N GLU A 567 -12.25 -8.99 14.76
CA GLU A 567 -13.13 -7.82 14.87
C GLU A 567 -13.68 -7.35 13.52
N GLU A 568 -12.85 -7.41 12.47
CA GLU A 568 -13.26 -7.10 11.09
C GLU A 568 -14.08 -8.23 10.43
N GLY A 569 -14.21 -9.39 11.09
CA GLY A 569 -15.01 -10.51 10.61
C GLY A 569 -14.43 -11.20 9.39
N LEU A 570 -13.10 -11.28 9.27
CA LEU A 570 -12.45 -11.97 8.16
C LEU A 570 -12.69 -13.48 8.23
N TYR A 571 -12.61 -14.15 7.07
CA TYR A 571 -12.84 -15.59 6.99
C TYR A 571 -11.67 -16.40 7.55
N GLY A 572 -10.44 -15.94 7.30
CA GLY A 572 -9.24 -16.62 7.74
C GLY A 572 -8.01 -15.72 7.80
N ALA A 573 -7.05 -16.11 8.62
CA ALA A 573 -5.75 -15.44 8.70
C ALA A 573 -4.63 -16.47 8.89
N PHE A 574 -3.55 -16.30 8.10
CA PHE A 574 -2.43 -17.22 8.05
C PHE A 574 -1.14 -16.51 8.44
N VAL A 575 -0.60 -16.87 9.61
CA VAL A 575 0.68 -16.34 10.09
C VAL A 575 1.79 -16.82 9.17
N CYS A 576 2.58 -15.91 8.63
CA CYS A 576 3.83 -16.23 7.97
C CYS A 576 4.92 -16.18 9.07
N MET A 577 5.53 -17.28 9.47
CA MET A 577 5.34 -18.70 9.07
C MET A 577 5.83 -19.65 10.17
N PHE A 578 5.67 -20.97 10.03
CA PHE A 578 6.15 -21.92 11.06
C PHE A 578 7.65 -21.78 11.34
N ILE A 579 8.49 -22.00 10.32
CA ILE A 579 9.95 -21.98 10.43
C ILE A 579 10.59 -21.48 9.12
N GLU A 580 11.68 -20.73 9.24
CA GLU A 580 12.65 -20.51 8.16
C GLU A 580 13.93 -21.29 8.50
N GLY A 581 14.07 -22.49 7.95
CA GLY A 581 15.09 -23.46 8.38
C GLY A 581 16.53 -23.03 8.12
N ASP A 582 16.76 -22.16 7.14
CA ASP A 582 18.06 -21.66 6.73
C ASP A 582 18.47 -20.32 7.40
N ALA A 583 17.70 -19.87 8.40
CA ALA A 583 17.97 -18.68 9.20
C ALA A 583 18.28 -19.06 10.66
N PRO A 584 19.50 -19.54 10.97
CA PRO A 584 19.87 -19.97 12.32
C PRO A 584 19.93 -18.82 13.33
N TYR A 585 19.66 -19.15 14.58
CA TYR A 585 19.94 -18.29 15.73
C TYR A 585 21.46 -18.20 15.96
N SER A 586 21.94 -17.03 16.41
CA SER A 586 23.31 -16.84 16.90
C SER A 586 23.31 -15.94 18.14
N GLU A 587 24.23 -16.18 19.06
CA GLU A 587 24.49 -15.25 20.17
C GLU A 587 25.22 -13.98 19.69
N GLU A 588 25.92 -14.06 18.55
CA GLU A 588 26.52 -12.90 17.92
C GLU A 588 25.47 -12.14 17.12
N PRO A 589 25.09 -10.89 17.51
CA PRO A 589 23.94 -10.22 16.92
C PRO A 589 24.03 -9.99 15.41
N LEU A 590 25.24 -9.89 14.86
CA LEU A 590 25.45 -9.72 13.42
C LEU A 590 25.10 -10.97 12.61
N TYR A 591 25.09 -12.15 13.24
CA TYR A 591 24.87 -13.45 12.60
C TYR A 591 23.57 -14.12 13.04
N ASP A 592 22.76 -13.48 13.89
CA ASP A 592 21.42 -13.98 14.26
C ASP A 592 20.44 -13.74 13.11
N LEU A 593 20.47 -14.64 12.11
CA LEU A 593 19.57 -14.58 10.95
C LEU A 593 18.12 -14.86 11.37
N ASP A 594 17.92 -15.64 12.42
CA ASP A 594 16.60 -15.97 12.95
C ASP A 594 15.84 -14.73 13.46
N MET A 595 16.51 -13.73 14.05
CA MET A 595 15.79 -12.51 14.46
C MET A 595 15.19 -11.78 13.25
N ALA A 596 15.78 -11.94 12.07
CA ALA A 596 15.34 -11.37 10.80
C ALA A 596 14.42 -12.30 9.98
N SER A 597 13.98 -13.43 10.55
CA SER A 597 13.04 -14.36 9.94
C SER A 597 11.61 -14.11 10.40
N PHE A 598 10.63 -14.58 9.61
CA PHE A 598 9.21 -14.60 9.96
C PHE A 598 8.81 -15.86 10.74
N GLY A 599 9.72 -16.83 10.90
CA GLY A 599 9.47 -18.06 11.65
C GLY A 599 9.01 -17.81 13.08
N ILE A 600 8.02 -18.54 13.56
CA ILE A 600 7.56 -18.53 14.97
C ILE A 600 8.30 -19.54 15.84
N VAL A 601 9.10 -20.41 15.23
CA VAL A 601 10.15 -21.20 15.88
C VAL A 601 11.51 -20.79 15.33
N LYS A 602 12.56 -20.95 16.12
CA LYS A 602 13.94 -20.64 15.75
C LYS A 602 14.80 -21.89 15.58
N PRO A 603 15.53 -22.04 14.46
CA PRO A 603 16.58 -23.05 14.34
C PRO A 603 17.68 -22.87 15.38
N TYR A 604 18.40 -23.94 15.71
CA TYR A 604 19.60 -23.85 16.55
C TYR A 604 20.77 -23.21 15.78
N PRO A 605 21.80 -22.70 16.48
CA PRO A 605 23.04 -22.26 15.84
C PRO A 605 23.70 -23.39 15.06
N LEU A 606 24.34 -23.07 13.92
CA LEU A 606 25.00 -24.07 13.07
C LEU A 606 26.11 -24.82 13.84
N GLU A 607 26.78 -24.12 14.75
CA GLU A 607 27.84 -24.63 15.61
C GLU A 607 27.35 -25.70 16.59
N SER A 608 26.04 -25.76 16.84
CA SER A 608 25.45 -26.79 17.71
C SER A 608 25.40 -28.18 17.06
N GLY A 609 25.60 -28.27 15.75
CA GLY A 609 25.44 -29.50 14.97
C GLY A 609 24.00 -29.99 14.84
N LYS A 610 23.01 -29.23 15.33
CA LYS A 610 21.59 -29.59 15.28
C LYS A 610 20.90 -28.88 14.12
N SER A 611 20.50 -29.63 13.10
CA SER A 611 19.81 -29.08 11.94
C SER A 611 18.31 -28.88 12.18
N ALA A 612 17.76 -27.76 11.70
CA ALA A 612 16.31 -27.57 11.64
C ALA A 612 15.63 -28.60 10.72
N ASP A 613 16.29 -29.03 9.64
CA ASP A 613 15.74 -30.08 8.75
C ASP A 613 15.51 -31.39 9.51
N GLU A 614 16.34 -31.69 10.52
CA GLU A 614 16.23 -32.87 11.39
C GLU A 614 15.23 -32.67 12.55
N GLY A 615 14.51 -31.54 12.56
CA GLY A 615 13.48 -31.22 13.55
C GLY A 615 14.01 -30.60 14.83
N HIS A 616 15.21 -29.99 14.79
CA HIS A 616 15.76 -29.26 15.92
C HIS A 616 15.47 -27.76 15.82
N TRP A 617 14.48 -27.30 16.59
CA TRP A 617 14.13 -25.88 16.74
C TRP A 617 13.60 -25.58 18.15
N GLN A 618 13.46 -24.30 18.48
CA GLN A 618 12.91 -23.81 19.74
C GLN A 618 11.71 -22.88 19.50
N ARG A 619 10.69 -22.94 20.35
CA ARG A 619 9.50 -22.07 20.27
C ARG A 619 9.91 -20.62 20.60
N LYS A 620 9.51 -19.65 19.77
CA LYS A 620 9.60 -18.22 20.09
C LYS A 620 8.40 -17.77 20.93
N GLN A 621 8.44 -16.55 21.47
CA GLN A 621 7.28 -15.96 22.15
C GLN A 621 6.02 -15.90 21.27
N ALA A 622 6.16 -15.65 19.97
CA ALA A 622 5.05 -15.65 19.02
C ALA A 622 4.30 -16.99 18.93
N PHE A 623 5.00 -18.13 19.11
CA PHE A 623 4.37 -19.44 19.14
C PHE A 623 3.33 -19.53 20.26
N TYR A 624 3.72 -19.11 21.47
CA TYR A 624 2.85 -19.18 22.65
C TYR A 624 1.66 -18.22 22.53
N GLU A 625 1.87 -17.04 21.98
CA GLU A 625 0.82 -16.06 21.72
C GLU A 625 -0.25 -16.60 20.76
N ILE A 626 0.17 -17.24 19.66
CA ILE A 626 -0.74 -17.87 18.70
C ILE A 626 -1.49 -19.03 19.35
N ALA A 627 -0.77 -19.93 20.02
CA ALA A 627 -1.35 -21.09 20.69
C ALA A 627 -2.44 -20.68 21.69
N GLN A 628 -2.18 -19.65 22.49
CA GLN A 628 -3.12 -19.11 23.45
C GLN A 628 -4.38 -18.57 22.75
N ARG A 629 -4.23 -17.74 21.71
CA ARG A 629 -5.37 -17.12 21.01
C ARG A 629 -6.22 -18.13 20.28
N TYR A 630 -5.60 -19.01 19.50
CA TYR A 630 -6.33 -20.01 18.72
C TYR A 630 -6.98 -21.08 19.60
N GLY A 631 -6.36 -21.42 20.74
CA GLY A 631 -6.93 -22.33 21.75
C GLY A 631 -8.04 -21.70 22.62
N SER A 632 -8.17 -20.37 22.61
CA SER A 632 -9.19 -19.63 23.36
C SER A 632 -10.51 -19.54 22.57
N THR A 633 -11.25 -20.64 22.42
CA THR A 633 -12.69 -20.70 22.02
C THR A 633 -13.12 -22.19 22.11
N ASP A 634 -14.03 -22.67 22.96
CA ASP A 634 -15.28 -22.13 23.53
C ASP A 634 -15.39 -22.36 25.06
N GLN A 635 -15.74 -21.32 25.83
CA GLN A 635 -16.46 -21.43 27.11
C GLN A 635 -17.76 -20.66 27.02
#